data_AF-S5LWU2-F1
#
_entry.id   AF-S5LWU2-F1
#
_cell.length_a   1.000
_cell.length_b   1.000
_cell.length_c   1.000
_cell.angle_alpha   90.00
_cell.angle_beta   90.00
_cell.angle_gamma   90.00
#
_symmetry.space_group_name_H-M   'P 1'
#
loop_
_entity.id
_entity.type
_entity.pdbx_description
1 polymer ?
#
loop_
_entity_poly.entity_id
_entity_poly.type
_entity_poly.pdbx_seq_one_letter_code
_entity_poly.pdbx_strand_id
1 'polypeptide(L)'
;MKKSIKVFSPVDGTIKPLKDLNDGVFSENMLGEGLYIEPTSNEFYSPIEEGKLVQVFHTKHAFHFETTSGPVILMHIGLDTIHLQGKPFDVKVKEGDQINLNTRIVNVDFSLLDEKNIQKSTPLVLDTNEFKGWSFKTNVKENKVVKKGELIGEFVFENNVEDNSTIAKVHKLLESKNKYEIAAETIYKAVGTKSNYKQVYNCMTRLRFEINDKDLVDEKIIKSVALVKGIIWAGNQIQIVIGGEVYKVKDAVENYSQGISTSKVKQVIVNKSSIGKKIMTAVAAIILPSLPVLMASGLLMGIKTLLVMTNVIVDMKIGAGGPIDMNVDIFSVFINLMAETGLKLLGIFIGYNTMKWLGGPTIMQLLMSLIIAGATLGLGSVPDLTIIDINGFVIKATFYTSSIIPHICIAFIIFYLDKWIKKWMPTSIDVLFRPLLIVIISYAALFFALGPILFLIEQFLALIIGYMSKLPYGIGTMLFVAAWQPLVLTGMHVAVVMPMMVALAQGNFTTILAINIAVFAQVGAAIGVALRTKNGQLRSTVIAAIPGGIVGVTEPILYGVNLPKLRPFLAGIVASAIFGLLSGICAVEARTSGGLGIFGFTGTLMEPRLNWEINNNGVNLAPSAINLFTGAPNSAIGNMVLWLVINIGAIPFAAGISYLMYQERKSEVKAVNSANKALLKYFGKAKSIKLNIAKAELDNEIKKLNSVITQKDLERSKEIEKVFIKINSLESKIDKLGSNIEKGKQNLINKMAKLQGKTNNEEALKNLLDKYSLLENNEVLVKLNNQLIDAKIHNEQKLIEFNLWKEKAYDQMKAIVEKVAKKANNNVIEEVNNLYFNAVNSLEIGYMMMDQKNFYISKKAFIKEGAK
;
A
#
# COMPACT_ATOMS: atom_id res chain seq x y z
N MET A 1 27.65 48.38 6.41
CA MET A 1 28.66 48.37 7.50
C MET A 1 28.61 47.00 8.16
N LYS A 2 29.73 46.32 8.30
CA LYS A 2 29.83 45.03 9.00
C LYS A 2 29.66 45.32 10.49
N LYS A 3 28.56 44.87 11.11
CA LYS A 3 28.38 44.99 12.57
C LYS A 3 28.96 43.73 13.21
N SER A 4 29.85 43.90 14.18
CA SER A 4 30.45 42.80 14.94
C SER A 4 30.33 43.07 16.42
N ILE A 5 29.89 42.07 17.18
CA ILE A 5 29.78 42.13 18.64
C ILE A 5 30.85 41.20 19.21
N LYS A 6 31.77 41.77 19.98
CA LYS A 6 32.81 41.02 20.66
C LYS A 6 32.25 40.37 21.93
N VAL A 7 32.68 39.15 22.17
CA VAL A 7 32.27 38.34 23.31
C VAL A 7 33.50 37.93 24.09
N PHE A 8 33.43 38.10 25.41
CA PHE A 8 34.53 37.87 26.34
C PHE A 8 34.20 36.75 27.33
N SER A 9 35.24 36.10 27.86
CA SER A 9 35.06 35.04 28.86
C SER A 9 34.52 35.65 30.16
N PRO A 10 33.32 35.26 30.63
CA PRO A 10 32.77 35.74 31.89
C PRO A 10 33.49 35.16 33.12
N VAL A 11 34.30 34.11 32.93
CA VAL A 11 34.94 33.34 34.00
C VAL A 11 36.27 32.74 33.51
N ASP A 12 37.18 32.42 34.43
CA ASP A 12 38.37 31.62 34.10
C ASP A 12 37.95 30.17 33.79
N GLY A 13 38.39 29.58 32.68
CA GLY A 13 37.94 28.25 32.29
C GLY A 13 38.52 27.72 30.99
N THR A 14 37.96 26.61 30.49
CA THR A 14 38.33 26.02 29.20
C THR A 14 37.17 26.11 28.21
N ILE A 15 37.42 26.60 27.00
CA ILE A 15 36.40 26.71 25.95
C ILE A 15 36.26 25.41 25.18
N LYS A 16 35.02 25.00 24.95
CA LYS A 16 34.66 23.81 24.16
C LYS A 16 33.46 24.08 23.25
N PRO A 17 33.32 23.35 22.12
CA PRO A 17 32.20 23.52 21.20
C PRO A 17 30.90 22.96 21.78
N LEU A 18 29.76 23.62 21.56
CA LEU A 18 28.45 23.22 22.11
C LEU A 18 28.08 21.76 21.86
N LYS A 19 28.52 21.17 20.74
CA LYS A 19 28.28 19.77 20.38
C LYS A 19 28.84 18.76 21.39
N ASP A 20 29.81 19.16 22.21
CA ASP A 20 30.42 18.29 23.23
C ASP A 20 29.63 18.30 24.55
N LEU A 21 28.58 19.10 24.68
CA LEU A 21 27.68 19.06 25.83
C LEU A 21 26.79 17.82 25.79
N ASN A 22 26.54 17.22 26.95
CA ASN A 22 25.67 16.06 27.08
C ASN A 22 24.23 16.48 27.36
N ASP A 23 23.66 17.36 26.53
CA ASP A 23 22.29 17.87 26.64
C ASP A 23 21.64 18.00 25.25
N GLY A 24 20.32 17.80 25.14
CA GLY A 24 19.63 17.82 23.84
C GLY A 24 19.27 19.22 23.31
N VAL A 25 19.49 20.29 24.09
CA VAL A 25 18.98 21.64 23.76
C VAL A 25 20.10 22.52 23.20
N PHE A 26 21.24 22.60 23.88
CA PHE A 26 22.41 23.37 23.47
C PHE A 26 23.27 22.60 22.46
N SER A 27 23.46 21.28 22.61
CA SER A 27 24.27 20.49 21.65
C SER A 27 23.67 20.40 20.24
N GLU A 28 22.34 20.52 20.14
CA GLU A 28 21.60 20.57 18.86
C GLU A 28 21.39 22.00 18.34
N ASN A 29 21.99 23.02 18.99
CA ASN A 29 21.83 24.45 18.68
C ASN A 29 20.37 24.96 18.69
N MET A 30 19.47 24.37 19.48
CA MET A 30 18.06 24.79 19.53
C MET A 30 17.87 26.21 20.05
N LEU A 31 18.76 26.67 20.94
CA LEU A 31 18.77 28.02 21.53
C LEU A 31 19.76 28.97 20.83
N GLY A 32 20.32 28.56 19.69
CA GLY A 32 21.19 29.39 18.86
C GLY A 32 22.66 28.96 18.79
N GLU A 33 23.47 29.76 18.09
CA GLU A 33 24.91 29.49 17.92
C GLU A 33 25.73 30.07 19.08
N GLY A 34 26.83 29.41 19.43
CA GLY A 34 27.74 29.87 20.48
C GLY A 34 28.80 28.83 20.86
N LEU A 35 29.24 28.89 22.11
CA LEU A 35 30.22 27.99 22.72
C LEU A 35 29.83 27.69 24.16
N TYR A 36 30.53 26.77 24.82
CA TYR A 36 30.43 26.66 26.28
C TYR A 36 31.81 26.72 26.95
N ILE A 37 31.79 27.07 28.22
CA ILE A 37 32.98 27.21 29.06
C ILE A 37 32.85 26.23 30.23
N GLU A 38 33.91 25.47 30.47
CA GLU A 38 34.09 24.72 31.73
C GLU A 38 34.80 25.64 32.74
N PRO A 39 34.08 26.19 33.74
CA PRO A 39 34.63 27.18 34.65
C PRO A 39 35.56 26.55 35.69
N THR A 40 36.63 27.27 36.02
CA THR A 40 37.60 26.94 37.08
C THR A 40 37.51 27.91 38.28
N SER A 41 36.80 29.03 38.11
CA SER A 41 36.48 30.01 39.15
C SER A 41 34.97 30.08 39.38
N ASN A 42 34.56 30.46 40.59
CA ASN A 42 33.16 30.59 41.00
C ASN A 42 32.55 31.97 40.73
N GLU A 43 33.35 32.94 40.27
CA GLU A 43 32.92 34.32 40.08
C GLU A 43 32.69 34.64 38.58
N PHE A 44 31.45 34.96 38.23
CA PHE A 44 31.05 35.25 36.85
C PHE A 44 30.84 36.74 36.64
N TYR A 45 31.39 37.25 35.54
CA TYR A 45 31.36 38.65 35.11
C TYR A 45 30.59 38.81 33.80
N SER A 46 30.38 40.06 33.37
CA SER A 46 29.74 40.35 32.08
C SER A 46 30.55 39.75 30.91
N PRO A 47 29.91 39.04 29.96
CA PRO A 47 30.55 38.58 28.74
C PRO A 47 30.66 39.66 27.64
N ILE A 48 30.18 40.88 27.90
CA ILE A 48 30.13 41.99 26.93
C ILE A 48 30.83 43.26 27.45
N GLU A 49 31.44 44.03 26.53
CA GLU A 49 32.16 45.29 26.82
C GLU A 49 31.26 46.34 27.46
N GLU A 50 30.12 46.62 26.82
CA GLU A 50 29.12 47.58 27.27
C GLU A 50 27.72 47.07 26.90
N GLY A 51 26.78 47.19 27.82
CA GLY A 51 25.39 46.82 27.58
C GLY A 51 24.56 46.80 28.86
N LYS A 52 23.43 46.11 28.81
CA LYS A 52 22.45 46.07 29.89
C LYS A 52 22.06 44.64 30.22
N LEU A 53 21.94 44.33 31.51
CA LEU A 53 21.33 43.07 31.94
C LEU A 53 19.80 43.22 31.86
N VAL A 54 19.16 42.51 30.93
CA VAL A 54 17.73 42.69 30.64
C VAL A 54 16.84 41.67 31.33
N GLN A 55 17.37 40.50 31.66
CA GLN A 55 16.59 39.45 32.34
C GLN A 55 17.49 38.55 33.18
N VAL A 56 17.02 38.24 34.37
CA VAL A 56 17.53 37.20 35.26
C VAL A 56 16.42 36.19 35.46
N PHE A 57 16.65 34.94 35.06
CA PHE A 57 15.61 33.91 35.17
C PHE A 57 15.26 33.65 36.64
N HIS A 58 14.02 33.23 36.92
CA HIS A 58 13.50 33.11 38.30
C HIS A 58 14.37 32.24 39.22
N THR A 59 14.98 31.18 38.68
CA THR A 59 15.89 30.27 39.41
C THR A 59 17.37 30.68 39.31
N LYS A 60 17.66 31.88 38.80
CA LYS A 60 18.97 32.56 38.77
C LYS A 60 20.11 31.83 38.03
N HIS A 61 19.79 30.84 37.22
CA HIS A 61 20.75 30.02 36.47
C HIS A 61 21.11 30.62 35.10
N ALA A 62 20.31 31.55 34.59
CA ALA A 62 20.44 32.11 33.24
C ALA A 62 20.29 33.64 33.26
N PHE A 63 21.03 34.30 32.38
CA PHE A 63 21.16 35.76 32.29
C PHE A 63 21.13 36.20 30.83
N HIS A 64 20.27 37.17 30.51
CA HIS A 64 20.20 37.80 29.19
C HIS A 64 20.90 39.15 29.20
N PHE A 65 21.81 39.33 28.26
CA PHE A 65 22.61 40.53 28.08
C PHE A 65 22.26 41.20 26.75
N GLU A 66 21.70 42.41 26.82
CA GLU A 66 21.43 43.22 25.64
C GLU A 66 22.65 44.10 25.34
N THR A 67 23.11 44.08 24.10
CA THR A 67 24.24 44.88 23.65
C THR A 67 23.77 46.21 23.06
N THR A 68 24.60 47.26 23.15
CA THR A 68 24.26 48.62 22.66
C THR A 68 23.97 48.70 21.16
N SER A 69 24.27 47.64 20.40
CA SER A 69 24.25 47.61 18.93
C SER A 69 23.42 46.47 18.30
N GLY A 70 22.71 45.65 19.09
CA GLY A 70 21.90 44.57 18.53
C GLY A 70 21.50 43.45 19.51
N PRO A 71 21.74 42.18 19.17
CA PRO A 71 21.04 41.02 19.72
C PRO A 71 21.37 40.70 21.19
N VAL A 72 20.54 39.83 21.79
CA VAL A 72 20.58 39.43 23.21
C VAL A 72 21.38 38.15 23.39
N ILE A 73 22.44 38.20 24.20
CA ILE A 73 23.29 37.05 24.50
C ILE A 73 22.78 36.35 25.76
N LEU A 74 22.60 35.03 25.69
CA LEU A 74 22.25 34.18 26.82
C LEU A 74 23.52 33.57 27.43
N MET A 75 23.70 33.75 28.74
CA MET A 75 24.64 32.99 29.56
C MET A 75 23.85 32.07 30.49
N HIS A 76 24.07 30.76 30.36
CA HIS A 76 23.45 29.75 31.21
C HIS A 76 24.53 29.08 32.04
N ILE A 77 24.38 29.00 33.37
CA ILE A 77 25.40 28.47 34.28
C ILE A 77 24.96 27.10 34.82
N GLY A 78 25.62 26.04 34.36
CA GLY A 78 25.36 24.65 34.74
C GLY A 78 24.02 24.14 34.19
N LEU A 79 24.06 23.09 33.37
CA LEU A 79 22.90 22.64 32.56
C LEU A 79 21.66 22.26 33.40
N ASP A 80 21.84 21.62 34.56
CA ASP A 80 20.73 21.12 35.41
C ASP A 80 20.46 21.99 36.65
N THR A 81 21.05 23.19 36.75
CA THR A 81 20.94 24.03 37.95
C THR A 81 19.56 24.66 38.14
N ILE A 82 18.69 24.60 37.13
CA ILE A 82 17.29 25.07 37.20
C ILE A 82 16.52 24.41 38.36
N HIS A 83 16.81 23.16 38.68
CA HIS A 83 16.16 22.40 39.75
C HIS A 83 16.59 22.83 41.17
N LEU A 84 17.65 23.63 41.29
CA LEU A 84 18.19 24.09 42.58
C LEU A 84 17.50 25.37 43.10
N GLN A 85 16.50 25.89 42.38
CA GLN A 85 15.66 27.02 42.79
C GLN A 85 16.47 28.26 43.25
N GLY A 86 17.60 28.55 42.61
CA GLY A 86 18.40 29.74 42.90
C GLY A 86 19.31 29.64 44.14
N LYS A 87 19.33 28.52 44.86
CA LYS A 87 20.15 28.33 46.07
C LYS A 87 21.67 28.52 45.87
N PRO A 88 22.31 28.03 44.78
CA PRO A 88 23.75 28.19 44.60
C PRO A 88 24.15 29.58 44.07
N PHE A 89 23.20 30.45 43.74
CA PHE A 89 23.45 31.69 42.99
C PHE A 89 23.29 32.94 43.85
N ASP A 90 24.41 33.59 44.17
CA ASP A 90 24.48 34.90 44.82
C ASP A 90 24.67 36.00 43.76
N VAL A 91 23.55 36.47 43.20
CA VAL A 91 23.50 37.47 42.13
C VAL A 91 23.80 38.86 42.70
N LYS A 92 24.73 39.60 42.06
CA LYS A 92 25.23 40.90 42.54
C LYS A 92 24.65 42.11 41.80
N VAL A 93 23.84 41.88 40.78
CA VAL A 93 23.24 42.90 39.89
C VAL A 93 21.73 42.72 39.80
N LYS A 94 21.02 43.77 39.40
CA LYS A 94 19.57 43.75 39.17
C LYS A 94 19.26 43.87 37.68
N GLU A 95 18.10 43.34 37.28
CA GLU A 95 17.55 43.60 35.94
C GLU A 95 17.43 45.11 35.73
N GLY A 96 17.95 45.59 34.62
CA GLY A 96 18.00 47.02 34.34
C GLY A 96 19.40 47.65 34.46
N ASP A 97 20.32 47.02 35.20
CA ASP A 97 21.65 47.60 35.46
C ASP A 97 22.50 47.68 34.19
N GLN A 98 23.25 48.78 34.07
CA GLN A 98 24.30 48.95 33.06
C GLN A 98 25.52 48.12 33.48
N ILE A 99 26.07 47.35 32.55
CA ILE A 99 27.16 46.40 32.82
C ILE A 99 28.34 46.62 31.88
N ASN A 100 29.52 46.29 32.37
CA ASN A 100 30.76 46.21 31.60
C ASN A 100 31.58 44.97 32.03
N LEU A 101 32.73 44.72 31.41
CA LEU A 101 33.58 43.55 31.70
C LEU A 101 34.03 43.42 33.17
N ASN A 102 34.03 44.53 33.93
CA ASN A 102 34.40 44.52 35.34
C ASN A 102 33.20 44.32 36.27
N THR A 103 31.98 44.37 35.77
CA THR A 103 30.76 44.11 36.55
C THR A 103 30.66 42.64 36.89
N ARG A 104 30.67 42.32 38.20
CA ARG A 104 30.39 40.97 38.70
C ARG A 104 28.88 40.70 38.61
N ILE A 105 28.50 39.63 37.94
CA ILE A 105 27.09 39.27 37.72
C ILE A 105 26.59 38.35 38.84
N VAL A 106 27.31 37.25 39.08
CA VAL A 106 26.88 36.21 40.03
C VAL A 106 28.08 35.46 40.60
N ASN A 107 27.99 35.09 41.87
CA ASN A 107 28.89 34.13 42.51
C ASN A 107 28.16 32.79 42.68
N VAL A 108 28.84 31.68 42.37
CA VAL A 108 28.23 30.35 42.28
C VAL A 108 28.87 29.39 43.27
N ASP A 109 28.08 28.77 44.14
CA ASP A 109 28.61 27.77 45.08
C ASP A 109 28.92 26.44 44.38
N PHE A 110 30.17 26.27 43.93
CA PHE A 110 30.63 25.04 43.28
C PHE A 110 30.65 23.83 44.21
N SER A 111 30.79 24.03 45.52
CA SER A 111 30.77 22.92 46.49
C SER A 111 29.39 22.25 46.49
N LEU A 112 28.33 23.06 46.41
CA LEU A 112 26.95 22.55 46.32
C LEU A 112 26.69 21.84 44.98
N LEU A 113 27.25 22.33 43.87
CA LEU A 113 27.13 21.68 42.57
C LEU A 113 27.85 20.32 42.55
N ASP A 114 29.04 20.25 43.15
CA ASP A 114 29.82 19.01 43.27
C ASP A 114 29.11 17.99 44.18
N GLU A 115 28.54 18.42 45.32
CA GLU A 115 27.74 17.54 46.20
C GLU A 115 26.53 16.94 45.47
N LYS A 116 25.91 17.70 44.56
CA LYS A 116 24.74 17.28 43.78
C LYS A 116 25.10 16.62 42.45
N ASN A 117 26.39 16.45 42.14
CA ASN A 117 26.90 15.88 40.89
C ASN A 117 26.33 16.57 39.63
N ILE A 118 26.19 17.89 39.67
CA ILE A 118 25.68 18.73 38.57
C ILE A 118 26.87 19.33 37.81
N GLN A 119 26.81 19.28 36.48
CA GLN A 119 27.85 19.85 35.62
C GLN A 119 27.91 21.38 35.73
N LYS A 120 29.14 21.91 35.72
CA LYS A 120 29.43 23.36 35.82
C LYS A 120 29.47 24.05 34.45
N SER A 121 29.28 23.29 33.38
CA SER A 121 29.35 23.75 32.00
C SER A 121 28.45 24.98 31.79
N THR A 122 29.02 26.05 31.29
CA THR A 122 28.35 27.35 31.11
C THR A 122 28.22 27.66 29.62
N PRO A 123 27.08 27.34 28.97
CA PRO A 123 26.80 27.78 27.61
C PRO A 123 26.68 29.31 27.49
N LEU A 124 27.23 29.84 26.40
CA LEU A 124 27.07 31.22 26.00
C LEU A 124 26.61 31.28 24.53
N VAL A 125 25.35 31.66 24.30
CA VAL A 125 24.67 31.51 23.01
C VAL A 125 23.87 32.74 22.59
N LEU A 126 23.58 32.81 21.29
CA LEU A 126 22.73 33.82 20.68
C LEU A 126 21.67 33.13 19.79
N ASP A 127 20.38 33.42 20.00
CA ASP A 127 19.32 32.89 19.13
C ASP A 127 19.37 33.53 17.73
N THR A 128 19.99 32.82 16.78
CA THR A 128 20.12 33.26 15.39
C THR A 128 18.81 33.11 14.59
N ASN A 129 17.79 32.40 15.11
CA ASN A 129 16.47 32.31 14.48
C ASN A 129 15.65 33.58 14.72
N GLU A 130 15.71 34.14 15.93
CA GLU A 130 15.13 35.45 16.25
C GLU A 130 15.96 36.59 15.62
N PHE A 131 17.29 36.46 15.61
CA PHE A 131 18.20 37.47 15.05
C PHE A 131 18.88 36.98 13.76
N LYS A 132 18.10 36.86 12.68
CA LYS A 132 18.60 36.39 11.36
C LYS A 132 19.72 37.27 10.80
N GLY A 133 20.76 36.65 10.25
CA GLY A 133 21.91 37.33 9.62
C GLY A 133 23.15 37.45 10.54
N TRP A 134 23.04 37.03 11.80
CA TRP A 134 24.17 36.91 12.72
C TRP A 134 24.76 35.49 12.68
N SER A 135 26.09 35.39 12.69
CA SER A 135 26.83 34.12 12.79
C SER A 135 27.92 34.25 13.85
N PHE A 136 28.20 33.16 14.57
CA PHE A 136 29.28 33.16 15.57
C PHE A 136 30.63 32.80 14.92
N LYS A 137 31.63 33.67 15.10
CA LYS A 137 33.02 33.40 14.69
C LYS A 137 33.89 33.38 15.94
N THR A 138 34.48 32.23 16.24
CA THR A 138 35.43 32.12 17.35
C THR A 138 36.84 32.45 16.88
N ASN A 139 37.57 33.22 17.70
CA ASN A 139 38.98 33.53 17.49
C ASN A 139 39.91 32.56 18.26
N VAL A 140 39.35 31.54 18.88
CA VAL A 140 40.05 30.66 19.82
C VAL A 140 40.02 29.21 19.30
N LYS A 141 41.18 28.52 19.35
CA LYS A 141 41.26 27.09 19.05
C LYS A 141 40.53 26.29 20.14
N GLU A 142 39.84 25.21 19.73
CA GLU A 142 39.13 24.29 20.64
C GLU A 142 40.04 23.82 21.79
N ASN A 143 39.48 23.75 23.01
CA ASN A 143 40.18 23.37 24.25
C ASN A 143 41.26 24.34 24.77
N LYS A 144 41.24 25.62 24.37
CA LYS A 144 42.11 26.64 24.97
C LYS A 144 41.63 27.03 26.38
N VAL A 145 42.57 27.13 27.32
CA VAL A 145 42.36 27.75 28.64
C VAL A 145 42.31 29.26 28.46
N VAL A 146 41.25 29.90 28.95
CA VAL A 146 41.02 31.35 28.87
C VAL A 146 40.87 31.95 30.25
N LYS A 147 41.30 33.20 30.38
CA LYS A 147 41.08 34.00 31.59
C LYS A 147 39.85 34.89 31.45
N LYS A 148 39.22 35.22 32.58
CA LYS A 148 38.13 36.20 32.67
C LYS A 148 38.53 37.49 31.96
N GLY A 149 37.66 37.97 31.06
CA GLY A 149 37.88 39.17 30.27
C GLY A 149 38.74 38.97 29.01
N GLU A 150 39.15 37.74 28.69
CA GLU A 150 39.78 37.42 27.40
C GLU A 150 38.74 37.33 26.28
N LEU A 151 39.07 37.80 25.07
CA LEU A 151 38.18 37.74 23.90
C LEU A 151 38.06 36.29 23.41
N ILE A 152 36.84 35.76 23.36
CA ILE A 152 36.56 34.35 23.02
C ILE A 152 35.92 34.17 21.63
N GLY A 153 35.29 35.23 21.11
CA GLY A 153 34.72 35.23 19.77
C GLY A 153 34.01 36.53 19.45
N GLU A 154 33.43 36.59 18.26
CA GLU A 154 32.59 37.68 17.80
C GLU A 154 31.34 37.16 17.08
N PHE A 155 30.20 37.76 17.35
CA PHE A 155 29.01 37.61 16.51
C PHE A 155 29.09 38.62 15.37
N VAL A 156 29.06 38.14 14.13
CA VAL A 156 29.18 38.98 12.93
C VAL A 156 27.85 39.01 12.19
N PHE A 157 27.34 40.21 11.96
CA PHE A 157 26.18 40.45 11.11
C PHE A 157 26.60 40.59 9.66
N GLU A 158 26.21 39.63 8.84
CA GLU A 158 26.31 39.71 7.39
C GLU A 158 24.94 40.13 6.85
N ASN A 159 24.88 41.29 6.19
CA ASN A 159 23.70 41.72 5.46
C ASN A 159 23.49 40.71 4.31
N ASN A 160 22.70 39.67 4.57
CA ASN A 160 21.99 39.00 3.51
C ASN A 160 20.97 40.02 3.01
N VAL A 161 21.38 40.81 2.03
CA VAL A 161 20.44 41.36 1.06
C VAL A 161 19.61 40.17 0.64
N GLU A 162 18.31 40.17 0.95
CA GLU A 162 17.35 39.26 0.32
C GLU A 162 17.48 39.50 -1.18
N ASP A 163 18.34 38.71 -1.82
CA ASP A 163 18.55 38.76 -3.25
C ASP A 163 17.26 38.22 -3.87
N ASN A 164 16.42 39.15 -4.33
CA ASN A 164 15.17 38.87 -5.00
C ASN A 164 15.38 38.21 -6.38
N SER A 165 16.63 37.82 -6.69
CA SER A 165 17.03 37.14 -7.91
C SER A 165 16.26 35.84 -8.09
N THR A 166 15.88 35.59 -9.34
CA THR A 166 15.22 34.36 -9.78
C THR A 166 15.99 33.11 -9.31
N ILE A 167 17.32 33.20 -9.23
CA ILE A 167 18.21 32.14 -8.82
C ILE A 167 18.00 31.77 -7.35
N ALA A 168 17.88 32.74 -6.44
CA ALA A 168 17.63 32.48 -5.02
C ALA A 168 16.25 31.84 -4.77
N LYS A 169 15.21 32.29 -5.50
CA LYS A 169 13.86 31.69 -5.43
C LYS A 169 13.85 30.25 -5.93
N VAL A 170 14.58 29.96 -7.02
CA VAL A 170 14.74 28.60 -7.53
C VAL A 170 15.52 27.72 -6.56
N HIS A 171 16.60 28.22 -5.95
CA HIS A 171 17.37 27.49 -4.94
C HIS A 171 16.49 27.08 -3.75
N LYS A 172 15.73 28.04 -3.19
CA LYS A 172 14.79 27.80 -2.10
C LYS A 172 13.67 26.82 -2.47
N LEU A 173 13.20 26.83 -3.72
CA LEU A 173 12.20 25.86 -4.22
C LEU A 173 12.78 24.45 -4.43
N LEU A 174 14.07 24.33 -4.70
CA LEU A 174 14.75 23.04 -4.79
C LEU A 174 15.05 22.44 -3.41
N GLU A 175 15.20 23.29 -2.40
CA GLU A 175 15.35 22.91 -0.99
C GLU A 175 14.01 22.70 -0.27
N SER A 176 12.88 23.11 -0.86
CA SER A 176 11.57 23.02 -0.20
C SER A 176 11.01 21.59 -0.24
N LYS A 177 10.61 21.12 0.95
CA LYS A 177 10.01 19.78 1.13
C LYS A 177 8.66 19.68 0.42
N ASN A 178 8.40 18.57 -0.26
CA ASN A 178 7.11 18.33 -0.93
C ASN A 178 5.97 18.21 0.11
N LYS A 179 4.71 18.50 -0.27
CA LYS A 179 3.52 18.32 0.60
C LYS A 179 3.44 16.95 1.26
N TYR A 180 3.90 15.87 0.59
CA TYR A 180 3.92 14.53 1.19
C TYR A 180 5.01 14.39 2.26
N GLU A 181 6.14 15.08 2.11
CA GLU A 181 7.22 15.10 3.09
C GLU A 181 6.85 15.94 4.31
N ILE A 182 6.17 17.08 4.10
CA ILE A 182 5.60 17.89 5.18
C ILE A 182 4.57 17.07 5.98
N ALA A 183 3.63 16.42 5.28
CA ALA A 183 2.64 15.56 5.94
C ALA A 183 3.29 14.36 6.64
N ALA A 184 4.29 13.74 6.02
CA ALA A 184 5.04 12.64 6.60
C ALA A 184 5.78 13.05 7.88
N GLU A 185 6.43 14.22 7.88
CA GLU A 185 7.13 14.76 9.04
C GLU A 185 6.16 15.04 10.20
N THR A 186 5.04 15.71 9.93
CA THR A 186 4.03 16.01 10.96
C THR A 186 3.42 14.73 11.52
N ILE A 187 3.06 13.77 10.66
CA ILE A 187 2.52 12.48 11.09
C ILE A 187 3.56 11.70 11.88
N TYR A 188 4.82 11.65 11.43
CA TYR A 188 5.91 10.92 12.07
C TYR A 188 6.18 11.43 13.49
N LYS A 189 6.20 12.76 13.69
CA LYS A 189 6.34 13.37 15.01
C LYS A 189 5.13 13.08 15.89
N ALA A 190 3.92 13.22 15.34
CA ALA A 190 2.68 13.04 16.09
C ALA A 190 2.40 11.59 16.51
N VAL A 191 2.94 10.58 15.81
CA VAL A 191 2.85 9.16 16.25
C VAL A 191 3.92 8.77 17.28
N GLY A 192 4.79 9.70 17.69
CA GLY A 192 5.84 9.45 18.69
C GLY A 192 7.14 8.89 18.09
N THR A 193 7.42 9.15 16.81
CA THR A 193 8.67 8.75 16.11
C THR A 193 8.94 7.23 16.11
N LYS A 194 10.13 6.78 15.67
CA LYS A 194 10.50 5.34 15.61
C LYS A 194 10.41 4.62 16.96
N SER A 195 10.49 5.33 18.08
CA SER A 195 10.39 4.73 19.42
C SER A 195 8.98 4.21 19.72
N ASN A 196 7.94 4.81 19.15
CA ASN A 196 6.55 4.51 19.50
C ASN A 196 5.79 3.66 18.45
N TYR A 197 6.36 3.36 17.28
CA TYR A 197 5.70 2.49 16.30
C TYR A 197 6.63 1.39 15.74
N LYS A 198 6.09 0.18 15.54
CA LYS A 198 6.84 -0.98 15.05
C LYS A 198 7.01 -0.99 13.53
N GLN A 199 5.95 -0.65 12.83
CA GLN A 199 5.89 -0.69 11.37
C GLN A 199 4.96 0.39 10.85
N VAL A 200 5.32 0.92 9.68
CA VAL A 200 4.48 1.77 8.85
C VAL A 200 4.24 1.06 7.52
N TYR A 201 3.00 0.99 7.08
CA TYR A 201 2.65 0.45 5.76
C TYR A 201 1.35 1.05 5.27
N ASN A 202 1.02 0.89 3.99
CA ASN A 202 -0.21 1.42 3.42
C ASN A 202 -1.03 0.36 2.69
N CYS A 203 -2.35 0.51 2.70
CA CYS A 203 -3.25 -0.16 1.75
C CYS A 203 -3.58 0.81 0.59
N MET A 204 -4.67 0.59 -0.14
CA MET A 204 -5.07 1.45 -1.27
C MET A 204 -5.40 2.90 -0.86
N THR A 205 -5.87 3.13 0.38
CA THR A 205 -6.36 4.45 0.82
C THR A 205 -5.92 4.89 2.22
N ARG A 206 -5.19 4.05 2.97
CA ARG A 206 -4.87 4.32 4.38
C ARG A 206 -3.42 4.02 4.70
N LEU A 207 -2.83 4.88 5.51
CA LEU A 207 -1.52 4.75 6.11
C LEU A 207 -1.71 4.13 7.48
N ARG A 208 -0.96 3.09 7.81
CA ARG A 208 -1.15 2.30 9.02
C ARG A 208 0.13 2.27 9.81
N PHE A 209 0.03 2.64 11.08
CA PHE A 209 1.09 2.48 12.06
C PHE A 209 0.67 1.45 13.09
N GLU A 210 1.55 0.52 13.42
CA GLU A 210 1.38 -0.36 14.58
C GLU A 210 2.08 0.27 15.79
N ILE A 211 1.29 0.81 16.73
CA ILE A 211 1.73 1.65 17.83
C ILE A 211 2.02 0.80 19.08
N ASN A 212 3.09 1.15 19.79
CA ASN A 212 3.46 0.54 21.08
C ASN A 212 2.62 1.14 22.21
N ASP A 213 2.63 2.48 22.33
CA ASP A 213 1.91 3.23 23.35
C ASP A 213 0.97 4.28 22.71
N LYS A 214 -0.30 4.23 23.08
CA LYS A 214 -1.34 5.10 22.52
C LYS A 214 -1.28 6.51 23.08
N ASP A 215 -0.79 6.68 24.31
CA ASP A 215 -0.81 7.97 25.00
C ASP A 215 0.22 8.95 24.42
N LEU A 216 1.24 8.41 23.73
CA LEU A 216 2.24 9.15 22.98
C LEU A 216 1.78 9.58 21.57
N VAL A 217 0.55 9.26 21.16
CA VAL A 217 0.02 9.63 19.85
C VAL A 217 -0.87 10.87 19.94
N ASP A 218 -0.44 11.96 19.30
CA ASP A 218 -1.25 13.18 19.20
C ASP A 218 -2.21 13.12 18.00
N GLU A 219 -3.44 12.66 18.25
CA GLU A 219 -4.48 12.58 17.24
C GLU A 219 -4.92 13.95 16.69
N LYS A 220 -4.80 15.03 17.48
CA LYS A 220 -5.25 16.36 17.05
C LYS A 220 -4.32 16.91 15.97
N ILE A 221 -3.01 16.72 16.16
CA ILE A 221 -1.99 17.08 15.18
C ILE A 221 -2.15 16.24 13.91
N ILE A 222 -2.44 14.95 14.03
CA ILE A 222 -2.64 14.10 12.84
C ILE A 222 -3.89 14.54 12.05
N LYS A 223 -4.99 14.94 12.74
CA LYS A 223 -6.22 15.43 12.09
C LYS A 223 -6.06 16.81 11.43
N SER A 224 -5.10 17.63 11.85
CA SER A 224 -4.86 18.95 11.26
C SER A 224 -4.06 18.91 9.96
N VAL A 225 -3.44 17.77 9.63
CA VAL A 225 -2.74 17.58 8.37
C VAL A 225 -3.74 17.56 7.21
N ALA A 226 -3.59 18.47 6.25
CA ALA A 226 -4.54 18.67 5.13
C ALA A 226 -4.80 17.40 4.28
N LEU A 227 -3.84 16.48 4.23
CA LEU A 227 -3.97 15.20 3.52
C LEU A 227 -4.75 14.14 4.31
N VAL A 228 -4.99 14.34 5.60
CA VAL A 228 -5.65 13.39 6.49
C VAL A 228 -7.15 13.63 6.48
N LYS A 229 -7.89 12.67 5.93
CA LYS A 229 -9.36 12.66 5.85
C LYS A 229 -10.01 12.06 7.11
N GLY A 230 -9.23 11.38 7.95
CA GLY A 230 -9.71 10.80 9.21
C GLY A 230 -8.71 9.86 9.87
N ILE A 231 -9.00 9.46 11.11
CA ILE A 231 -8.18 8.53 11.91
C ILE A 231 -9.10 7.46 12.47
N ILE A 232 -8.67 6.20 12.40
CA ILE A 232 -9.41 5.03 12.91
C ILE A 232 -8.45 4.12 13.67
N TRP A 233 -8.85 3.67 14.86
CA TRP A 233 -8.10 2.68 15.63
C TRP A 233 -8.60 1.25 15.39
N ALA A 234 -7.65 0.32 15.25
CA ALA A 234 -7.88 -1.12 15.17
C ALA A 234 -6.93 -1.84 16.14
N GLY A 235 -7.35 -2.01 17.39
CA GLY A 235 -6.46 -2.51 18.45
C GLY A 235 -5.34 -1.52 18.73
N ASN A 236 -4.08 -1.94 18.57
CA ASN A 236 -2.89 -1.08 18.67
C ASN A 236 -2.46 -0.47 17.32
N GLN A 237 -3.25 -0.63 16.27
CA GLN A 237 -2.96 -0.01 14.98
C GLN A 237 -3.78 1.27 14.80
N ILE A 238 -3.11 2.38 14.51
CA ILE A 238 -3.75 3.61 14.05
C ILE A 238 -3.75 3.61 12.51
N GLN A 239 -4.93 3.86 11.92
CA GLN A 239 -5.14 3.97 10.49
C GLN A 239 -5.48 5.41 10.14
N ILE A 240 -4.60 6.07 9.40
CA ILE A 240 -4.76 7.43 8.93
C ILE A 240 -5.29 7.35 7.50
N VAL A 241 -6.48 7.90 7.27
CA VAL A 241 -7.16 7.87 5.97
C VAL A 241 -6.63 9.03 5.13
N ILE A 242 -5.99 8.72 4.00
CA ILE A 242 -5.36 9.72 3.11
C ILE A 242 -5.97 9.68 1.71
N GLY A 243 -6.23 8.48 1.18
CA GLY A 243 -6.74 8.28 -0.19
C GLY A 243 -5.72 7.61 -1.11
N GLY A 244 -5.94 7.68 -2.43
CA GLY A 244 -5.17 6.91 -3.42
C GLY A 244 -3.68 7.28 -3.53
N GLU A 245 -3.26 8.37 -2.91
CA GLU A 245 -1.87 8.84 -2.88
C GLU A 245 -1.10 8.39 -1.63
N VAL A 246 -1.70 7.53 -0.81
CA VAL A 246 -1.16 7.15 0.50
C VAL A 246 0.23 6.49 0.45
N TYR A 247 0.58 5.85 -0.66
CA TYR A 247 1.93 5.29 -0.85
C TYR A 247 3.00 6.38 -0.83
N LYS A 248 2.72 7.57 -1.37
CA LYS A 248 3.68 8.69 -1.39
C LYS A 248 3.98 9.20 0.02
N VAL A 249 2.96 9.29 0.88
CA VAL A 249 3.14 9.70 2.28
C VAL A 249 3.88 8.60 3.06
N LYS A 250 3.53 7.33 2.83
CA LYS A 250 4.26 6.19 3.43
C LYS A 250 5.75 6.23 3.06
N ASP A 251 6.06 6.39 1.79
CA ASP A 251 7.45 6.40 1.32
C ASP A 251 8.22 7.61 1.88
N ALA A 252 7.57 8.77 1.99
CA ALA A 252 8.15 9.94 2.66
C ALA A 252 8.38 9.73 4.17
N VAL A 253 7.45 9.06 4.87
CA VAL A 253 7.63 8.67 6.29
C VAL A 253 8.79 7.69 6.43
N GLU A 254 8.90 6.71 5.53
CA GLU A 254 10.01 5.77 5.55
C GLU A 254 11.36 6.44 5.26
N ASN A 255 11.41 7.36 4.30
CA ASN A 255 12.63 8.13 4.01
C ASN A 255 13.05 8.98 5.22
N TYR A 256 12.09 9.63 5.89
CA TYR A 256 12.35 10.37 7.14
C TYR A 256 12.79 9.44 8.28
N SER A 257 12.26 8.21 8.32
CA SER A 257 12.58 7.17 9.29
C SER A 257 13.89 6.42 9.02
N GLN A 258 14.44 6.51 7.81
CA GLN A 258 15.66 5.83 7.36
C GLN A 258 16.93 6.67 7.49
N GLY A 259 16.81 7.96 7.85
CA GLY A 259 17.94 8.79 8.29
C GLY A 259 18.57 8.34 9.63
N ILE A 260 17.97 7.37 10.31
CA ILE A 260 18.51 6.71 11.52
C ILE A 260 18.23 5.21 11.43
N SER A 261 19.30 4.43 11.60
CA SER A 261 19.44 3.01 11.29
C SER A 261 18.35 2.03 11.77
N THR A 262 18.32 0.94 11.01
CA THR A 262 17.50 -0.27 11.06
C THR A 262 17.45 -1.01 12.40
N SER A 263 16.29 -1.57 12.76
CA SER A 263 16.17 -2.80 13.57
C SER A 263 14.82 -3.51 13.44
N LYS A 264 14.86 -4.84 13.56
CA LYS A 264 13.89 -5.87 13.13
C LYS A 264 12.64 -5.99 14.01
N VAL A 265 11.51 -6.33 13.36
CA VAL A 265 10.19 -6.60 13.96
C VAL A 265 10.07 -8.07 14.41
N LYS A 266 9.55 -8.30 15.63
CA LYS A 266 9.01 -9.59 16.12
C LYS A 266 7.48 -9.63 15.97
N GLN A 267 6.97 -10.78 15.53
CA GLN A 267 5.56 -11.11 15.25
C GLN A 267 4.65 -11.06 16.50
N VAL A 268 3.39 -10.63 16.31
CA VAL A 268 2.27 -10.84 17.24
C VAL A 268 1.20 -11.73 16.63
N ILE A 269 0.67 -12.63 17.46
CA ILE A 269 -0.26 -13.72 17.17
C ILE A 269 -1.68 -13.18 16.90
N VAL A 270 -2.31 -13.60 15.79
CA VAL A 270 -3.69 -13.22 15.42
C VAL A 270 -4.68 -14.35 15.72
N ASN A 271 -5.74 -14.00 16.48
CA ASN A 271 -6.84 -14.87 16.84
C ASN A 271 -7.72 -15.30 15.64
N LYS A 272 -8.34 -16.48 15.76
CA LYS A 272 -8.97 -17.29 14.69
C LYS A 272 -9.98 -16.53 13.81
N SER A 273 -9.56 -16.19 12.60
CA SER A 273 -10.43 -15.86 11.47
C SER A 273 -10.94 -17.10 10.70
N SER A 274 -12.08 -16.93 10.03
CA SER A 274 -12.66 -17.90 9.07
C SER A 274 -11.63 -18.39 8.05
N ILE A 275 -11.65 -19.68 7.71
CA ILE A 275 -10.77 -20.30 6.70
C ILE A 275 -10.79 -19.52 5.37
N GLY A 276 -11.97 -19.10 4.91
CA GLY A 276 -12.08 -18.30 3.67
C GLY A 276 -11.43 -16.92 3.78
N LYS A 277 -11.55 -16.24 4.93
CA LYS A 277 -10.92 -14.93 5.14
C LYS A 277 -9.41 -15.07 5.29
N LYS A 278 -8.92 -16.15 5.91
CA LYS A 278 -7.48 -16.48 5.98
C LYS A 278 -6.88 -16.70 4.61
N ILE A 279 -7.54 -17.46 3.75
CA ILE A 279 -7.11 -17.70 2.38
C ILE A 279 -7.10 -16.38 1.61
N MET A 280 -8.18 -15.60 1.66
CA MET A 280 -8.24 -14.30 0.98
C MET A 280 -7.17 -13.31 1.47
N THR A 281 -6.91 -13.26 2.77
CA THR A 281 -5.85 -12.41 3.33
C THR A 281 -4.46 -12.91 2.96
N ALA A 282 -4.24 -14.23 2.89
CA ALA A 282 -2.96 -14.82 2.47
C ALA A 282 -2.71 -14.56 0.97
N VAL A 283 -3.69 -14.84 0.11
CA VAL A 283 -3.62 -14.56 -1.33
C VAL A 283 -3.35 -13.07 -1.57
N ALA A 284 -4.07 -12.20 -0.85
CA ALA A 284 -3.84 -10.77 -0.96
C ALA A 284 -2.42 -10.38 -0.53
N ALA A 285 -1.94 -10.86 0.62
CA ALA A 285 -0.60 -10.54 1.12
C ALA A 285 0.52 -11.03 0.20
N ILE A 286 0.31 -12.14 -0.52
CA ILE A 286 1.30 -12.76 -1.40
C ILE A 286 1.30 -12.14 -2.80
N ILE A 287 0.11 -11.89 -3.38
CA ILE A 287 -0.03 -11.44 -4.77
C ILE A 287 0.04 -9.92 -4.92
N LEU A 288 -0.55 -9.14 -4.01
CA LEU A 288 -0.60 -7.67 -4.17
C LEU A 288 0.78 -7.01 -4.33
N PRO A 289 1.83 -7.41 -3.60
CA PRO A 289 3.15 -6.82 -3.80
C PRO A 289 3.77 -7.15 -5.18
N SER A 290 3.28 -8.19 -5.87
CA SER A 290 3.71 -8.58 -7.22
C SER A 290 2.91 -7.90 -8.35
N LEU A 291 1.85 -7.15 -8.05
CA LEU A 291 1.01 -6.47 -9.06
C LEU A 291 1.82 -5.53 -10.00
N PRO A 292 2.77 -4.71 -9.52
CA PRO A 292 3.53 -3.84 -10.42
C PRO A 292 4.33 -4.62 -11.48
N VAL A 293 4.91 -5.76 -11.07
CA VAL A 293 5.66 -6.66 -11.98
C VAL A 293 4.72 -7.25 -13.03
N LEU A 294 3.57 -7.76 -12.60
CA LEU A 294 2.53 -8.28 -13.50
C LEU A 294 2.08 -7.24 -14.54
N MET A 295 1.83 -6.00 -14.10
CA MET A 295 1.38 -4.92 -14.99
C MET A 295 2.47 -4.52 -15.99
N ALA A 296 3.71 -4.37 -15.54
CA ALA A 296 4.83 -4.03 -16.41
C ALA A 296 5.06 -5.13 -17.46
N SER A 297 5.16 -6.38 -17.03
CA SER A 297 5.42 -7.50 -17.94
C SER A 297 4.25 -7.79 -18.89
N GLY A 298 3.00 -7.63 -18.44
CA GLY A 298 1.83 -7.76 -19.30
C GLY A 298 1.74 -6.68 -20.39
N LEU A 299 2.04 -5.41 -20.05
CA LEU A 299 2.08 -4.32 -21.04
C LEU A 299 3.21 -4.53 -22.06
N LEU A 300 4.39 -4.97 -21.60
CA LEU A 300 5.52 -5.29 -22.47
C LEU A 300 5.20 -6.46 -23.42
N MET A 301 4.49 -7.49 -22.92
CA MET A 301 3.99 -8.57 -23.77
C MET A 301 3.00 -8.08 -24.82
N GLY A 302 2.13 -7.12 -24.47
CA GLY A 302 1.23 -6.47 -25.43
C GLY A 302 2.00 -5.72 -26.54
N ILE A 303 3.03 -4.95 -26.17
CA ILE A 303 3.91 -4.26 -27.13
C ILE A 303 4.66 -5.26 -28.02
N LYS A 304 5.26 -6.30 -27.43
CA LYS A 304 5.92 -7.38 -28.17
C LYS A 304 4.96 -7.97 -29.19
N THR A 305 3.73 -8.30 -28.78
CA THR A 305 2.76 -8.95 -29.67
C THR A 305 2.41 -8.06 -30.85
N LEU A 306 2.20 -6.76 -30.64
CA LEU A 306 1.98 -5.79 -31.72
C LEU A 306 3.14 -5.78 -32.72
N LEU A 307 4.38 -5.74 -32.21
CA LEU A 307 5.57 -5.70 -33.06
C LEU A 307 5.76 -6.99 -33.86
N VAL A 308 5.49 -8.15 -33.24
CA VAL A 308 5.49 -9.46 -33.91
C VAL A 308 4.45 -9.47 -35.03
N MET A 309 3.23 -8.99 -34.75
CA MET A 309 2.15 -8.94 -35.73
C MET A 309 2.43 -8.03 -36.92
N THR A 310 3.11 -6.91 -36.72
CA THR A 310 3.52 -6.01 -37.80
C THR A 310 4.76 -6.50 -38.54
N ASN A 311 5.27 -7.70 -38.23
CA ASN A 311 6.54 -8.25 -38.74
C ASN A 311 7.74 -7.32 -38.51
N VAL A 312 7.69 -6.49 -37.46
CA VAL A 312 8.82 -5.61 -37.07
C VAL A 312 9.84 -6.40 -36.26
N ILE A 313 9.39 -7.38 -35.48
CA ILE A 313 10.27 -8.29 -34.75
C ILE A 313 9.86 -9.75 -34.99
N VAL A 314 10.82 -10.65 -34.89
CA VAL A 314 10.58 -12.10 -34.93
C VAL A 314 10.26 -12.60 -33.53
N ASP A 315 9.23 -13.45 -33.40
CA ASP A 315 8.90 -14.10 -32.13
C ASP A 315 9.89 -15.25 -31.85
N MET A 316 10.71 -15.09 -30.82
CA MET A 316 11.75 -16.07 -30.48
C MET A 316 11.27 -17.20 -29.57
N LYS A 317 10.03 -17.12 -29.04
CA LYS A 317 9.44 -18.12 -28.14
C LYS A 317 10.43 -18.70 -27.11
N ILE A 318 11.07 -17.80 -26.35
CA ILE A 318 12.20 -18.15 -25.47
C ILE A 318 11.76 -19.29 -24.51
N GLY A 319 12.57 -20.32 -24.26
CA GLY A 319 12.25 -21.33 -23.24
C GLY A 319 11.08 -22.28 -23.52
N ALA A 320 10.50 -22.31 -24.73
CA ALA A 320 9.53 -23.33 -25.14
C ALA A 320 10.18 -24.63 -25.66
N GLY A 321 11.48 -24.84 -25.39
CA GLY A 321 12.23 -26.01 -25.86
C GLY A 321 12.44 -26.07 -27.37
N GLY A 322 12.07 -25.02 -28.12
CA GLY A 322 12.38 -24.90 -29.54
C GLY A 322 13.80 -24.37 -29.77
N PRO A 323 14.45 -24.70 -30.91
CA PRO A 323 15.72 -24.10 -31.27
C PRO A 323 15.59 -22.59 -31.31
N ILE A 324 16.49 -21.89 -30.63
CA ILE A 324 16.63 -20.44 -30.77
C ILE A 324 17.16 -20.23 -32.18
N ASP A 325 16.32 -19.68 -33.05
CA ASP A 325 16.79 -19.27 -34.37
C ASP A 325 17.84 -18.17 -34.15
N MET A 326 19.10 -18.48 -34.46
CA MET A 326 20.22 -17.56 -34.25
C MET A 326 20.28 -16.48 -35.34
N ASN A 327 19.41 -16.55 -36.36
CA ASN A 327 19.27 -15.54 -37.41
C ASN A 327 18.22 -14.47 -37.04
N VAL A 328 18.24 -14.00 -35.80
CA VAL A 328 17.29 -12.97 -35.31
C VAL A 328 18.05 -11.70 -34.95
N ASP A 329 17.53 -10.56 -35.37
CA ASP A 329 18.15 -9.27 -35.10
C ASP A 329 18.19 -8.94 -33.59
N ILE A 330 19.13 -8.09 -33.19
CA ILE A 330 19.35 -7.77 -31.78
C ILE A 330 18.16 -7.02 -31.14
N PHE A 331 17.37 -6.31 -31.93
CA PHE A 331 16.19 -5.58 -31.46
C PHE A 331 15.04 -6.55 -31.12
N SER A 332 14.81 -7.54 -31.98
CA SER A 332 13.93 -8.68 -31.73
C SER A 332 14.36 -9.44 -30.48
N VAL A 333 15.66 -9.73 -30.33
CA VAL A 333 16.20 -10.37 -29.11
C VAL A 333 15.88 -9.55 -27.86
N PHE A 334 16.17 -8.25 -27.90
CA PHE A 334 15.96 -7.33 -26.78
C PHE A 334 14.49 -7.25 -26.35
N ILE A 335 13.57 -7.06 -27.30
CA ILE A 335 12.13 -6.94 -26.99
C ILE A 335 11.56 -8.26 -26.45
N ASN A 336 11.92 -9.41 -27.05
CA ASN A 336 11.44 -10.71 -26.59
C ASN A 336 11.94 -11.02 -25.16
N LEU A 337 13.22 -10.77 -24.86
CA LEU A 337 13.76 -10.96 -23.51
C LEU A 337 13.05 -10.07 -22.49
N MET A 338 12.91 -8.77 -22.80
CA MET A 338 12.27 -7.81 -21.91
C MET A 338 10.80 -8.17 -21.62
N ALA A 339 10.05 -8.62 -22.63
CA ALA A 339 8.63 -8.93 -22.50
C ALA A 339 8.34 -10.25 -21.79
N GLU A 340 9.16 -11.29 -22.02
CA GLU A 340 8.86 -12.64 -21.53
C GLU A 340 9.45 -12.94 -20.14
N THR A 341 10.58 -12.32 -19.79
CA THR A 341 11.32 -12.65 -18.56
C THR A 341 10.49 -12.40 -17.30
N GLY A 342 9.80 -11.26 -17.22
CA GLY A 342 9.08 -10.88 -16.00
C GLY A 342 7.86 -11.76 -15.70
N LEU A 343 7.13 -12.22 -16.73
CA LEU A 343 6.01 -13.17 -16.54
C LEU A 343 6.51 -14.58 -16.22
N LYS A 344 7.58 -15.04 -16.86
CA LYS A 344 8.14 -16.37 -16.60
C LYS A 344 8.71 -16.48 -15.21
N LEU A 345 9.48 -15.48 -14.77
CA LEU A 345 10.10 -15.48 -13.45
C LEU A 345 9.16 -14.99 -12.33
N LEU A 346 7.86 -14.85 -12.59
CA LEU A 346 6.88 -14.37 -11.64
C LEU A 346 6.84 -15.22 -10.35
N GLY A 347 7.06 -16.53 -10.48
CA GLY A 347 7.14 -17.45 -9.35
C GLY A 347 8.16 -17.01 -8.30
N ILE A 348 9.28 -16.39 -8.70
CA ILE A 348 10.34 -15.92 -7.80
C ILE A 348 9.81 -14.84 -6.84
N PHE A 349 9.12 -13.83 -7.39
CA PHE A 349 8.55 -12.73 -6.61
C PHE A 349 7.48 -13.25 -5.65
N ILE A 350 6.63 -14.16 -6.12
CA ILE A 350 5.55 -14.74 -5.31
C ILE A 350 6.10 -15.62 -4.20
N GLY A 351 7.11 -16.45 -4.48
CA GLY A 351 7.82 -17.23 -3.47
C GLY A 351 8.41 -16.33 -2.38
N TYR A 352 9.12 -15.27 -2.78
CA TYR A 352 9.68 -14.28 -1.87
C TYR A 352 8.61 -13.64 -0.97
N ASN A 353 7.49 -13.18 -1.56
CA ASN A 353 6.38 -12.60 -0.81
C ASN A 353 5.73 -13.62 0.13
N THR A 354 5.62 -14.88 -0.29
CA THR A 354 5.12 -15.98 0.54
C THR A 354 6.00 -16.18 1.78
N MET A 355 7.32 -16.24 1.60
CA MET A 355 8.26 -16.39 2.71
C MET A 355 8.24 -15.17 3.64
N LYS A 356 8.13 -13.97 3.07
CA LYS A 356 7.99 -12.72 3.84
C LYS A 356 6.71 -12.74 4.69
N TRP A 357 5.61 -13.22 4.13
CA TRP A 357 4.34 -13.38 4.84
C TRP A 357 4.42 -14.43 5.96
N LEU A 358 5.11 -15.56 5.72
CA LEU A 358 5.36 -16.59 6.73
C LEU A 358 6.30 -16.10 7.86
N GLY A 359 7.12 -15.07 7.59
CA GLY A 359 8.15 -14.58 8.51
C GLY A 359 9.38 -15.50 8.57
N GLY A 360 9.69 -16.19 7.49
CA GLY A 360 10.84 -17.08 7.37
C GLY A 360 12.03 -16.47 6.63
N PRO A 361 13.07 -17.27 6.30
CA PRO A 361 14.28 -16.80 5.65
C PRO A 361 14.05 -16.46 4.16
N THR A 362 13.74 -15.20 3.87
CA THR A 362 13.41 -14.71 2.51
C THR A 362 14.56 -14.86 1.51
N ILE A 363 15.82 -14.74 1.96
CA ILE A 363 16.99 -14.92 1.09
C ILE A 363 17.12 -16.37 0.64
N MET A 364 16.88 -17.34 1.54
CA MET A 364 16.91 -18.77 1.20
C MET A 364 15.80 -19.13 0.22
N GLN A 365 14.61 -18.54 0.41
CA GLN A 365 13.54 -18.67 -0.56
C GLN A 365 13.93 -18.11 -1.93
N LEU A 366 14.55 -16.92 -1.96
CA LEU A 366 14.95 -16.29 -3.23
C LEU A 366 15.96 -17.17 -3.98
N LEU A 367 16.99 -17.67 -3.28
CA LEU A 367 17.95 -18.62 -3.84
C LEU A 367 17.25 -19.86 -4.39
N MET A 368 16.36 -20.46 -3.62
CA MET A 368 15.63 -21.65 -4.07
C MET A 368 14.77 -21.36 -5.30
N SER A 369 14.02 -20.25 -5.30
CA SER A 369 13.25 -19.81 -6.46
C SER A 369 14.13 -19.63 -7.70
N LEU A 370 15.35 -19.10 -7.55
CA LEU A 370 16.31 -18.97 -8.64
C LEU A 370 16.84 -20.32 -9.12
N ILE A 371 17.07 -21.29 -8.22
CA ILE A 371 17.49 -22.65 -8.59
C ILE A 371 16.38 -23.34 -9.39
N ILE A 372 15.13 -23.21 -8.95
CA ILE A 372 13.96 -23.78 -9.63
C ILE A 372 13.75 -23.15 -11.01
N ALA A 373 13.88 -21.83 -11.11
CA ALA A 373 13.70 -21.08 -12.35
C ALA A 373 14.90 -21.19 -13.30
N GLY A 374 16.11 -21.34 -12.77
CA GLY A 374 17.37 -21.37 -13.52
C GLY A 374 17.64 -22.70 -14.20
N ALA A 375 16.95 -23.76 -13.81
CA ALA A 375 17.17 -25.08 -14.39
C ALA A 375 16.76 -25.22 -15.88
N THR A 376 16.08 -24.22 -16.47
CA THR A 376 15.86 -24.10 -17.94
C THR A 376 16.72 -23.03 -18.62
N LEU A 377 17.58 -22.33 -17.88
CA LEU A 377 18.47 -21.32 -18.47
C LEU A 377 19.70 -22.03 -19.06
N GLY A 378 19.56 -22.58 -20.26
CA GLY A 378 20.68 -23.01 -21.10
C GLY A 378 20.76 -24.50 -21.45
N LEU A 379 19.95 -25.34 -20.82
CA LEU A 379 19.68 -26.70 -21.32
C LEU A 379 18.44 -26.59 -22.21
N GLY A 380 18.51 -26.99 -23.47
CA GLY A 380 17.39 -26.95 -24.42
C GLY A 380 16.22 -27.85 -24.01
N SER A 381 15.69 -28.67 -24.92
CA SER A 381 14.75 -29.74 -24.54
C SER A 381 15.49 -30.68 -23.59
N VAL A 382 15.18 -30.64 -22.30
CA VAL A 382 15.81 -31.56 -21.34
C VAL A 382 15.35 -32.97 -21.69
N PRO A 383 16.27 -33.97 -21.75
CA PRO A 383 15.89 -35.35 -21.99
C PRO A 383 14.80 -35.81 -21.01
N ASP A 384 13.89 -36.66 -21.50
CA ASP A 384 12.77 -37.22 -20.74
C ASP A 384 13.27 -37.90 -19.45
N LEU A 385 13.29 -37.16 -18.34
CA LEU A 385 13.71 -37.65 -17.02
C LEU A 385 12.53 -38.35 -16.35
N THR A 386 12.27 -39.59 -16.79
CA THR A 386 11.31 -40.48 -16.15
C THR A 386 11.81 -40.88 -14.75
N ILE A 387 11.04 -40.53 -13.72
CA ILE A 387 11.35 -40.88 -12.32
C ILE A 387 10.82 -42.29 -12.00
N ILE A 388 9.56 -42.57 -12.38
CA ILE A 388 8.86 -43.83 -12.12
C ILE A 388 8.00 -44.16 -13.34
N ASP A 389 8.04 -45.41 -13.81
CA ASP A 389 7.10 -45.95 -14.81
C ASP A 389 6.35 -47.14 -14.19
N ILE A 390 5.03 -47.02 -14.09
CA ILE A 390 4.15 -48.11 -13.62
C ILE A 390 3.15 -48.42 -14.73
N ASN A 391 3.34 -49.53 -15.45
CA ASN A 391 2.46 -50.00 -16.53
C ASN A 391 2.07 -48.91 -17.54
N GLY A 392 3.04 -48.11 -18.01
CA GLY A 392 2.81 -47.02 -18.98
C GLY A 392 2.39 -45.69 -18.35
N PHE A 393 2.28 -45.64 -17.01
CA PHE A 393 2.12 -44.39 -16.27
C PHE A 393 3.50 -43.81 -15.91
N VAL A 394 3.98 -42.90 -16.76
CA VAL A 394 5.32 -42.30 -16.67
C VAL A 394 5.25 -41.01 -15.84
N ILE A 395 5.81 -41.02 -14.64
CA ILE A 395 6.01 -39.82 -13.80
C ILE A 395 7.31 -39.16 -14.24
N LYS A 396 7.23 -37.95 -14.79
CA LYS A 396 8.38 -37.20 -15.31
C LYS A 396 8.82 -36.10 -14.35
N ALA A 397 10.14 -35.94 -14.20
CA ALA A 397 10.72 -34.74 -13.59
C ALA A 397 10.61 -33.59 -14.58
N THR A 398 9.96 -32.49 -14.19
CA THR A 398 9.88 -31.27 -15.01
C THR A 398 10.45 -30.08 -14.26
N PHE A 399 10.91 -29.08 -15.01
CA PHE A 399 11.30 -27.80 -14.45
C PHE A 399 10.10 -26.88 -14.31
N TYR A 400 10.08 -26.11 -13.22
CA TYR A 400 8.93 -25.31 -12.82
C TYR A 400 9.17 -23.81 -13.06
N THR A 401 9.71 -23.46 -14.22
CA THR A 401 10.28 -22.13 -14.43
C THR A 401 9.24 -21.04 -14.60
N SER A 402 8.07 -21.38 -15.14
CA SER A 402 6.94 -20.45 -15.29
C SER A 402 5.80 -20.71 -14.29
N SER A 403 5.99 -21.58 -13.29
CA SER A 403 4.91 -22.01 -12.40
C SER A 403 4.96 -21.32 -11.05
N ILE A 404 3.83 -20.78 -10.60
CA ILE A 404 3.72 -20.06 -9.31
C ILE A 404 3.63 -21.04 -8.12
N ILE A 405 2.86 -22.13 -8.28
CA ILE A 405 2.52 -23.05 -7.19
C ILE A 405 3.76 -23.70 -6.55
N PRO A 406 4.74 -24.22 -7.31
CA PRO A 406 5.99 -24.75 -6.78
C PRO A 406 6.73 -23.77 -5.88
N HIS A 407 6.75 -22.49 -6.24
CA HIS A 407 7.41 -21.44 -5.48
C HIS A 407 6.68 -21.11 -4.17
N ILE A 408 5.36 -21.28 -4.11
CA ILE A 408 4.58 -21.16 -2.88
C ILE A 408 4.85 -22.37 -1.98
N CYS A 409 4.74 -23.59 -2.53
CA CYS A 409 4.93 -24.82 -1.78
C CYS A 409 6.34 -24.92 -1.19
N ILE A 410 7.36 -24.56 -1.96
CA ILE A 410 8.75 -24.59 -1.49
C ILE A 410 8.98 -23.59 -0.35
N ALA A 411 8.26 -22.46 -0.34
CA ALA A 411 8.33 -21.51 0.78
C ALA A 411 7.80 -22.11 2.08
N PHE A 412 6.73 -22.92 2.02
CA PHE A 412 6.27 -23.66 3.20
C PHE A 412 7.28 -24.73 3.63
N ILE A 413 7.85 -25.47 2.69
CA ILE A 413 8.87 -26.50 2.96
C ILE A 413 10.08 -25.87 3.66
N ILE A 414 10.65 -24.80 3.09
CA ILE A 414 11.79 -24.07 3.66
C ILE A 414 11.44 -23.52 5.04
N PHE A 415 10.25 -22.96 5.24
CA PHE A 415 9.84 -22.40 6.53
C PHE A 415 9.81 -23.45 7.65
N TYR A 416 9.26 -24.64 7.38
CA TYR A 416 9.23 -25.71 8.37
C TYR A 416 10.60 -26.37 8.56
N LEU A 417 11.37 -26.56 7.49
CA LEU A 417 12.73 -27.12 7.55
C LEU A 417 13.70 -26.21 8.30
N ASP A 418 13.67 -24.90 8.06
CA ASP A 418 14.52 -23.93 8.79
C ASP A 418 14.28 -24.02 10.30
N LYS A 419 13.00 -24.08 10.72
CA LYS A 419 12.64 -24.25 12.14
C LYS A 419 13.04 -25.60 12.70
N TRP A 420 13.00 -26.67 11.90
CA TRP A 420 13.37 -28.01 12.34
C TRP A 420 14.89 -28.13 12.50
N ILE A 421 15.67 -27.72 11.50
CA ILE A 421 17.14 -27.74 11.53
C ILE A 421 17.67 -26.87 12.69
N LYS A 422 17.06 -25.69 12.91
CA LYS A 422 17.36 -24.82 14.05
C LYS A 422 17.30 -25.49 15.42
N LYS A 423 16.44 -26.50 15.60
CA LYS A 423 16.23 -27.13 16.92
C LYS A 423 17.37 -28.07 17.33
N TRP A 424 18.07 -28.66 16.37
CA TRP A 424 19.07 -29.69 16.64
C TRP A 424 20.49 -29.32 16.15
N MET A 425 20.63 -28.30 15.30
CA MET A 425 21.92 -27.88 14.75
C MET A 425 22.81 -27.17 15.79
N PRO A 426 24.05 -27.64 16.04
CA PRO A 426 25.01 -26.95 16.91
C PRO A 426 25.42 -25.58 16.37
N THR A 427 25.56 -24.59 17.26
CA THR A 427 25.83 -23.18 16.92
C THR A 427 27.13 -22.97 16.13
N SER A 428 28.14 -23.82 16.34
CA SER A 428 29.47 -23.71 15.71
C SER A 428 29.45 -23.95 14.20
N ILE A 429 28.61 -24.87 13.74
CA ILE A 429 28.50 -25.28 12.33
C ILE A 429 27.24 -24.73 11.66
N ASP A 430 26.40 -24.06 12.44
CA ASP A 430 25.08 -23.61 12.04
C ASP A 430 25.06 -22.67 10.83
N VAL A 431 25.97 -21.70 10.84
CA VAL A 431 26.11 -20.68 9.78
C VAL A 431 26.40 -21.34 8.43
N LEU A 432 27.09 -22.47 8.43
CA LEU A 432 27.51 -23.19 7.23
C LEU A 432 26.47 -24.23 6.79
N PHE A 433 26.08 -25.13 7.69
CA PHE A 433 25.31 -26.32 7.31
C PHE A 433 23.80 -26.07 7.27
N ARG A 434 23.25 -25.14 8.07
CA ARG A 434 21.80 -24.89 8.03
C ARG A 434 21.34 -24.40 6.65
N PRO A 435 21.95 -23.36 6.04
CA PRO A 435 21.57 -22.94 4.69
C PRO A 435 21.72 -24.06 3.64
N LEU A 436 22.83 -24.82 3.71
CA LEU A 436 23.12 -25.93 2.79
C LEU A 436 22.04 -27.02 2.86
N LEU A 437 21.70 -27.49 4.07
CA LEU A 437 20.70 -28.52 4.27
C LEU A 437 19.29 -28.05 3.89
N ILE A 438 18.95 -26.80 4.19
CA ILE A 438 17.67 -26.21 3.75
C ILE A 438 17.56 -26.30 2.24
N VAL A 439 18.58 -25.90 1.49
CA VAL A 439 18.55 -25.93 0.02
C VAL A 439 18.47 -27.37 -0.49
N ILE A 440 19.37 -28.27 -0.08
CA ILE A 440 19.43 -29.64 -0.60
C ILE A 440 18.13 -30.40 -0.31
N ILE A 441 17.66 -30.37 0.94
CA ILE A 441 16.46 -31.12 1.35
C ILE A 441 15.21 -30.54 0.69
N SER A 442 15.10 -29.21 0.62
CA SER A 442 13.96 -28.56 -0.04
C SER A 442 13.93 -28.86 -1.54
N TYR A 443 15.09 -28.85 -2.21
CA TYR A 443 15.20 -29.16 -3.63
C TYR A 443 14.83 -30.63 -3.91
N ALA A 444 15.35 -31.56 -3.11
CA ALA A 444 14.99 -32.98 -3.21
C ALA A 444 13.49 -33.20 -2.94
N ALA A 445 12.92 -32.54 -1.94
CA ALA A 445 11.49 -32.62 -1.64
C ALA A 445 10.62 -32.07 -2.80
N LEU A 446 11.08 -30.99 -3.45
CA LEU A 446 10.41 -30.47 -4.64
C LEU A 446 10.43 -31.48 -5.79
N PHE A 447 11.59 -32.05 -6.12
CA PHE A 447 11.76 -32.92 -7.28
C PHE A 447 11.13 -34.31 -7.08
N PHE A 448 11.33 -34.94 -5.93
CA PHE A 448 10.92 -36.34 -5.71
C PHE A 448 9.56 -36.51 -5.04
N ALA A 449 9.05 -35.48 -4.35
CA ALA A 449 7.74 -35.55 -3.70
C ALA A 449 6.73 -34.60 -4.34
N LEU A 450 7.01 -33.30 -4.34
CA LEU A 450 6.05 -32.31 -4.85
C LEU A 450 5.86 -32.44 -6.36
N GLY A 451 6.91 -32.72 -7.11
CA GLY A 451 6.87 -32.81 -8.56
C GLY A 451 5.90 -33.88 -9.07
N PRO A 452 6.02 -35.14 -8.60
CA PRO A 452 5.04 -36.18 -8.88
C PRO A 452 3.61 -35.80 -8.48
N ILE A 453 3.41 -35.16 -7.32
CA ILE A 453 2.08 -34.72 -6.88
C ILE A 453 1.50 -33.68 -7.84
N LEU A 454 2.29 -32.69 -8.25
CA LEU A 454 1.87 -31.68 -9.22
C LEU A 454 1.58 -32.29 -10.59
N PHE A 455 2.40 -33.23 -11.05
CA PHE A 455 2.16 -33.98 -12.28
C PHE A 455 0.85 -34.78 -12.23
N LEU A 456 0.53 -35.44 -11.11
CA LEU A 456 -0.76 -36.12 -10.92
C LEU A 456 -1.94 -35.14 -11.02
N ILE A 457 -1.80 -33.96 -10.42
CA ILE A 457 -2.81 -32.90 -10.49
C ILE A 457 -2.96 -32.40 -11.94
N GLU A 458 -1.85 -32.19 -12.65
CA GLU A 458 -1.84 -31.77 -14.06
C GLU A 458 -2.50 -32.82 -14.97
N GLN A 459 -2.19 -34.11 -14.78
CA GLN A 459 -2.82 -35.20 -15.53
C GLN A 459 -4.32 -35.31 -15.25
N PHE A 460 -4.72 -35.17 -13.99
CA PHE A 460 -6.13 -35.15 -13.62
C PHE A 460 -6.87 -33.95 -14.25
N LEU A 461 -6.26 -32.77 -14.24
CA LEU A 461 -6.79 -31.59 -14.92
C LEU A 461 -6.86 -31.79 -16.44
N ALA A 462 -5.82 -32.34 -17.05
CA ALA A 462 -5.78 -32.64 -18.49
C ALA A 462 -6.90 -33.62 -18.88
N LEU A 463 -7.16 -34.63 -18.05
CA LEU A 463 -8.26 -35.57 -18.23
C LEU A 463 -9.62 -34.85 -18.16
N ILE A 464 -9.83 -33.99 -17.16
CA ILE A 464 -11.06 -33.18 -17.05
C ILE A 464 -11.24 -32.30 -18.29
N ILE A 465 -10.19 -31.57 -18.71
CA ILE A 465 -10.24 -30.68 -19.88
C ILE A 465 -10.48 -31.49 -21.15
N GLY A 466 -9.88 -32.68 -21.26
CA GLY A 466 -10.09 -33.61 -22.37
C GLY A 466 -11.54 -34.08 -22.46
N TYR A 467 -12.17 -34.40 -21.33
CA TYR A 467 -13.61 -34.72 -21.30
C TYR A 467 -14.47 -33.49 -21.62
N MET A 468 -14.14 -32.32 -21.09
CA MET A 468 -14.84 -31.07 -21.41
C MET A 468 -14.75 -30.77 -22.90
N SER A 469 -13.60 -31.02 -23.54
CA SER A 469 -13.39 -30.77 -24.98
C SER A 469 -14.27 -31.63 -25.87
N LYS A 470 -14.74 -32.77 -25.36
CA LYS A 470 -15.63 -33.69 -26.07
C LYS A 470 -17.12 -33.39 -25.85
N LEU A 471 -17.47 -32.48 -24.93
CA LEU A 471 -18.87 -32.16 -24.67
C LEU A 471 -19.46 -31.40 -25.87
N PRO A 472 -20.63 -31.83 -26.39
CA PRO A 472 -21.22 -31.24 -27.58
C PRO A 472 -21.79 -29.84 -27.31
N TYR A 473 -22.16 -29.15 -28.40
CA TYR A 473 -22.90 -27.87 -28.38
C TYR A 473 -22.20 -26.74 -27.63
N GLY A 474 -20.87 -26.77 -27.49
CA GLY A 474 -20.10 -25.74 -26.79
C GLY A 474 -20.25 -25.75 -25.26
N ILE A 475 -20.92 -26.75 -24.68
CA ILE A 475 -21.11 -26.88 -23.21
C ILE A 475 -19.75 -27.03 -22.51
N GLY A 476 -18.81 -27.74 -23.13
CA GLY A 476 -17.43 -27.86 -22.67
C GLY A 476 -16.75 -26.50 -22.52
N THR A 477 -16.80 -25.69 -23.58
CA THR A 477 -16.25 -24.33 -23.61
C THR A 477 -16.93 -23.43 -22.59
N MET A 478 -18.26 -23.49 -22.46
CA MET A 478 -19.02 -22.74 -21.45
C MET A 478 -18.50 -22.99 -20.03
N LEU A 479 -18.43 -24.26 -19.63
CA LEU A 479 -18.01 -24.64 -18.28
C LEU A 479 -16.55 -24.25 -18.02
N PHE A 480 -15.68 -24.41 -19.02
CA PHE A 480 -14.27 -24.11 -18.88
C PHE A 480 -14.00 -22.62 -18.73
N VAL A 481 -14.56 -21.81 -19.62
CA VAL A 481 -14.41 -20.34 -19.59
C VAL A 481 -15.01 -19.77 -18.29
N ALA A 482 -16.12 -20.33 -17.80
CA ALA A 482 -16.70 -19.95 -16.50
C ALA A 482 -15.77 -20.27 -15.31
N ALA A 483 -15.05 -21.39 -15.36
CA ALA A 483 -14.10 -21.80 -14.33
C ALA A 483 -12.78 -21.02 -14.38
N TRP A 484 -12.46 -20.36 -15.50
CA TRP A 484 -11.18 -19.70 -15.73
C TRP A 484 -10.83 -18.65 -14.68
N GLN A 485 -11.70 -17.68 -14.42
CA GLN A 485 -11.40 -16.59 -13.48
C GLN A 485 -11.28 -17.08 -12.02
N PRO A 486 -12.10 -18.04 -11.53
CA PRO A 486 -11.81 -18.75 -10.29
C PRO A 486 -10.42 -19.42 -10.24
N LEU A 487 -9.95 -20.02 -11.35
CA LEU A 487 -8.60 -20.59 -11.43
C LEU A 487 -7.50 -19.51 -11.43
N VAL A 488 -7.78 -18.32 -11.96
CA VAL A 488 -6.87 -17.16 -11.87
C VAL A 488 -6.67 -16.74 -10.41
N LEU A 489 -7.72 -16.74 -9.60
CA LEU A 489 -7.63 -16.41 -8.17
C LEU A 489 -6.72 -17.34 -7.36
N THR A 490 -6.60 -18.60 -7.80
CA THR A 490 -5.78 -19.62 -7.12
C THR A 490 -4.40 -19.78 -7.74
N GLY A 491 -4.13 -19.15 -8.90
CA GLY A 491 -2.92 -19.36 -9.69
C GLY A 491 -2.88 -20.68 -10.47
N MET A 492 -3.89 -21.55 -10.33
CA MET A 492 -3.95 -22.85 -11.02
C MET A 492 -4.13 -22.75 -12.53
N HIS A 493 -4.61 -21.61 -13.03
CA HIS A 493 -4.80 -21.39 -14.47
C HIS A 493 -3.53 -21.64 -15.30
N VAL A 494 -2.33 -21.35 -14.78
CA VAL A 494 -1.06 -21.62 -15.49
C VAL A 494 -0.81 -23.12 -15.69
N ALA A 495 -1.11 -23.93 -14.67
CA ALA A 495 -0.96 -25.39 -14.74
C ALA A 495 -1.96 -26.02 -15.73
N VAL A 496 -3.10 -25.37 -15.95
CA VAL A 496 -4.14 -25.78 -16.90
C VAL A 496 -3.74 -25.46 -18.36
N VAL A 497 -3.03 -24.35 -18.60
CA VAL A 497 -2.62 -23.92 -19.96
C VAL A 497 -1.60 -24.85 -20.58
N MET A 498 -0.62 -25.33 -19.80
CA MET A 498 0.51 -26.08 -20.34
C MET A 498 0.09 -27.36 -21.09
N PRO A 499 -0.75 -28.25 -20.54
CA PRO A 499 -1.28 -29.40 -21.29
C PRO A 499 -2.06 -29.01 -22.56
N MET A 500 -2.79 -27.89 -22.51
CA MET A 500 -3.56 -27.40 -23.67
C MET A 500 -2.63 -26.88 -24.79
N MET A 501 -1.53 -26.22 -24.43
CA MET A 501 -0.53 -25.76 -25.40
C MET A 501 0.23 -26.92 -26.04
N VAL A 502 0.52 -27.98 -25.29
CA VAL A 502 1.11 -29.20 -25.84
C VAL A 502 0.16 -29.85 -26.84
N ALA A 503 -1.12 -29.97 -26.50
CA ALA A 503 -2.14 -30.48 -27.43
C ALA A 503 -2.25 -29.60 -28.70
N LEU A 504 -2.23 -28.27 -28.54
CA LEU A 504 -2.25 -27.33 -29.65
C LEU A 504 -0.97 -27.37 -30.51
N ALA A 505 0.19 -27.64 -29.92
CA ALA A 505 1.46 -27.81 -30.64
C ALA A 505 1.51 -29.13 -31.44
N GLN A 506 0.84 -30.18 -30.95
CA GLN A 506 0.51 -31.38 -31.73
C GLN A 506 -0.59 -31.13 -32.78
N GLY A 507 -1.08 -29.87 -32.81
CA GLY A 507 -2.06 -29.31 -33.72
C GLY A 507 -3.50 -29.73 -33.45
N ASN A 508 -3.80 -30.26 -32.28
CA ASN A 508 -5.17 -30.45 -31.84
C ASN A 508 -5.81 -29.08 -31.56
N PHE A 509 -6.50 -28.53 -32.57
CA PHE A 509 -7.27 -27.30 -32.44
C PHE A 509 -8.35 -27.48 -31.38
N THR A 510 -8.62 -26.42 -30.62
CA THR A 510 -9.57 -26.50 -29.51
C THR A 510 -10.38 -25.22 -29.36
N THR A 511 -11.68 -25.39 -29.14
CA THR A 511 -12.61 -24.32 -28.77
C THR A 511 -12.52 -23.97 -27.28
N ILE A 512 -11.84 -24.79 -26.47
CA ILE A 512 -11.71 -24.58 -25.01
C ILE A 512 -10.74 -23.43 -24.68
N LEU A 513 -9.81 -23.09 -25.58
CA LEU A 513 -8.87 -21.98 -25.37
C LEU A 513 -9.51 -20.58 -25.55
N ALA A 514 -10.84 -20.48 -25.43
CA ALA A 514 -11.58 -19.21 -25.43
C ALA A 514 -11.45 -18.42 -24.10
N ILE A 515 -10.31 -18.51 -23.43
CA ILE A 515 -10.02 -17.95 -22.10
C ILE A 515 -10.14 -16.43 -22.05
N ASN A 516 -9.90 -15.76 -23.18
CA ASN A 516 -9.99 -14.31 -23.31
C ASN A 516 -11.41 -13.78 -23.06
N ILE A 517 -12.44 -14.60 -23.33
CA ILE A 517 -13.84 -14.24 -23.05
C ILE A 517 -14.03 -13.99 -21.56
N ALA A 518 -13.43 -14.82 -20.72
CA ALA A 518 -13.52 -14.67 -19.27
C ALA A 518 -12.80 -13.39 -18.80
N VAL A 519 -11.71 -13.00 -19.46
CA VAL A 519 -10.99 -11.76 -19.18
C VAL A 519 -11.85 -10.55 -19.53
N PHE A 520 -12.36 -10.50 -20.76
CA PHE A 520 -13.22 -9.40 -21.23
C PHE A 520 -14.53 -9.31 -20.47
N ALA A 521 -15.12 -10.43 -20.05
CA ALA A 521 -16.29 -10.43 -19.19
C ALA A 521 -16.00 -9.80 -17.81
N GLN A 522 -14.82 -10.01 -17.23
CA GLN A 522 -14.44 -9.33 -15.97
C GLN A 522 -14.19 -7.83 -16.18
N VAL A 523 -13.61 -7.44 -17.32
CA VAL A 523 -13.50 -6.03 -17.73
C VAL A 523 -14.88 -5.39 -17.85
N GLY A 524 -15.81 -6.04 -18.55
CA GLY A 524 -17.19 -5.60 -18.68
C GLY A 524 -17.89 -5.48 -17.33
N ALA A 525 -17.75 -6.49 -16.46
CA ALA A 525 -18.31 -6.45 -15.12
C ALA A 525 -17.80 -5.25 -14.31
N ALA A 526 -16.52 -4.91 -14.44
CA ALA A 526 -15.93 -3.73 -13.80
C ALA A 526 -16.49 -2.43 -14.40
N ILE A 527 -16.62 -2.34 -15.73
CA ILE A 527 -17.29 -1.21 -16.40
C ILE A 527 -18.72 -1.03 -15.88
N GLY A 528 -19.48 -2.13 -15.70
CA GLY A 528 -20.81 -2.08 -15.09
C GLY A 528 -20.82 -1.47 -13.68
N VAL A 529 -19.78 -1.75 -12.87
CA VAL A 529 -19.57 -1.10 -11.58
C VAL A 529 -19.26 0.39 -11.77
N ALA A 530 -18.38 0.77 -12.68
CA ALA A 530 -18.04 2.19 -12.94
C ALA A 530 -19.25 3.01 -13.39
N LEU A 531 -20.12 2.43 -14.23
CA LEU A 531 -21.34 3.06 -14.72
C LEU A 531 -22.38 3.24 -13.62
N ARG A 532 -22.47 2.29 -12.67
CA ARG A 532 -23.48 2.35 -11.60
C ARG A 532 -23.00 3.07 -10.33
N THR A 533 -21.72 3.01 -10.02
CA THR A 533 -21.20 3.57 -8.77
C THR A 533 -21.32 5.08 -8.75
N LYS A 534 -21.65 5.60 -7.58
CA LYS A 534 -21.65 7.04 -7.29
C LYS A 534 -20.40 7.47 -6.52
N ASN A 535 -19.56 6.52 -6.13
CA ASN A 535 -18.29 6.78 -5.46
C ASN A 535 -17.21 7.14 -6.50
N GLY A 536 -16.73 8.39 -6.47
CA GLY A 536 -15.71 8.89 -7.40
C GLY A 536 -14.37 8.14 -7.32
N GLN A 537 -13.96 7.75 -6.11
CA GLN A 537 -12.73 6.99 -5.87
C GLN A 537 -12.80 5.59 -6.51
N LEU A 538 -13.92 4.88 -6.27
CA LEU A 538 -14.15 3.56 -6.85
C LEU A 538 -14.20 3.63 -8.37
N ARG A 539 -14.94 4.61 -8.91
CA ARG A 539 -15.00 4.85 -10.36
C ARG A 539 -13.61 5.10 -10.96
N SER A 540 -12.79 5.94 -10.33
CA SER A 540 -11.42 6.21 -10.80
C SER A 540 -10.55 4.96 -10.76
N THR A 541 -10.69 4.12 -9.72
CA THR A 541 -9.94 2.87 -9.58
C THR A 541 -10.27 1.88 -10.70
N VAL A 542 -11.56 1.74 -11.03
CA VAL A 542 -12.00 0.90 -12.13
C VAL A 542 -11.41 1.38 -13.45
N ILE A 543 -11.53 2.67 -13.75
CA ILE A 543 -11.06 3.24 -15.03
C ILE A 543 -9.55 3.01 -15.20
N ALA A 544 -8.76 3.14 -14.13
CA ALA A 544 -7.33 2.90 -14.16
C ALA A 544 -6.95 1.43 -14.43
N ALA A 545 -7.81 0.48 -14.06
CA ALA A 545 -7.55 -0.96 -14.20
C ALA A 545 -7.95 -1.53 -15.58
N ILE A 546 -8.82 -0.85 -16.34
CA ILE A 546 -9.34 -1.31 -17.65
C ILE A 546 -8.24 -1.61 -18.66
N PRO A 547 -7.22 -0.73 -18.88
CA PRO A 547 -6.20 -0.99 -19.90
C PRO A 547 -5.45 -2.31 -19.69
N GLY A 548 -5.14 -2.66 -18.44
CA GLY A 548 -4.51 -3.94 -18.08
C GLY A 548 -5.40 -5.14 -18.45
N GLY A 549 -6.70 -5.05 -18.18
CA GLY A 549 -7.65 -6.11 -18.55
C GLY A 549 -7.79 -6.30 -20.06
N ILE A 550 -7.72 -5.23 -20.85
CA ILE A 550 -7.78 -5.32 -22.33
C ILE A 550 -6.58 -6.08 -22.90
N VAL A 551 -5.40 -5.92 -22.31
CA VAL A 551 -4.19 -6.67 -22.71
C VAL A 551 -4.08 -8.06 -22.07
N GLY A 552 -5.13 -8.51 -21.35
CA GLY A 552 -5.23 -9.87 -20.82
C GLY A 552 -4.88 -10.03 -19.35
N VAL A 553 -4.57 -8.94 -18.63
CA VAL A 553 -4.18 -8.95 -17.20
C VAL A 553 -5.38 -8.56 -16.33
N THR A 554 -6.02 -9.53 -15.69
CA THR A 554 -7.27 -9.32 -14.95
C THR A 554 -7.09 -9.03 -13.46
N GLU A 555 -5.92 -9.28 -12.90
CA GLU A 555 -5.65 -9.21 -11.47
C GLU A 555 -5.99 -7.85 -10.84
N PRO A 556 -5.65 -6.69 -11.43
CA PRO A 556 -6.03 -5.39 -10.88
C PRO A 556 -7.55 -5.21 -10.78
N ILE A 557 -8.31 -5.75 -11.74
CA ILE A 557 -9.77 -5.67 -11.79
C ILE A 557 -10.40 -6.64 -10.79
N LEU A 558 -9.91 -7.88 -10.77
CA LEU A 558 -10.40 -8.93 -9.87
C LEU A 558 -10.23 -8.50 -8.42
N TYR A 559 -9.00 -8.18 -8.01
CA TYR A 559 -8.69 -7.88 -6.62
C TYR A 559 -9.09 -6.46 -6.22
N GLY A 560 -9.04 -5.50 -7.14
CA GLY A 560 -9.36 -4.10 -6.87
C GLY A 560 -10.87 -3.79 -6.83
N VAL A 561 -11.68 -4.50 -7.61
CA VAL A 561 -13.08 -4.12 -7.87
C VAL A 561 -14.03 -5.30 -7.70
N ASN A 562 -13.87 -6.35 -8.51
CA ASN A 562 -14.93 -7.34 -8.71
C ASN A 562 -15.07 -8.30 -7.53
N LEU A 563 -13.95 -8.80 -7.00
CA LEU A 563 -13.93 -9.78 -5.92
C LEU A 563 -14.36 -9.20 -4.56
N PRO A 564 -13.91 -7.99 -4.14
CA PRO A 564 -14.38 -7.37 -2.90
C PRO A 564 -15.91 -7.22 -2.83
N LYS A 565 -16.57 -7.05 -3.98
CA LYS A 565 -18.01 -6.86 -4.09
C LYS A 565 -18.79 -8.13 -4.44
N LEU A 566 -18.09 -9.21 -4.82
CA LEU A 566 -18.56 -10.56 -5.20
C LEU A 566 -19.58 -10.62 -6.35
N ARG A 567 -20.64 -9.79 -6.33
CA ARG A 567 -21.67 -9.74 -7.39
C ARG A 567 -21.11 -9.36 -8.76
N PRO A 568 -20.22 -8.35 -8.89
CA PRO A 568 -19.62 -8.06 -10.19
C PRO A 568 -18.76 -9.22 -10.69
N PHE A 569 -18.01 -9.87 -9.79
CA PHE A 569 -17.24 -11.07 -10.16
C PHE A 569 -18.13 -12.18 -10.72
N LEU A 570 -19.25 -12.47 -10.07
CA LEU A 570 -20.24 -13.44 -10.55
C LEU A 570 -20.89 -13.01 -11.87
N ALA A 571 -21.18 -11.73 -12.06
CA ALA A 571 -21.68 -11.20 -13.33
C ALA A 571 -20.71 -11.47 -14.49
N GLY A 572 -19.40 -11.29 -14.25
CA GLY A 572 -18.35 -11.66 -15.20
C GLY A 572 -18.32 -13.16 -15.50
N ILE A 573 -18.46 -14.02 -14.48
CA ILE A 573 -18.53 -15.47 -14.69
C ILE A 573 -19.73 -15.87 -15.55
N VAL A 574 -20.92 -15.34 -15.24
CA VAL A 574 -22.16 -15.64 -15.98
C VAL A 574 -22.04 -15.19 -17.44
N ALA A 575 -21.56 -13.98 -17.68
CA ALA A 575 -21.32 -13.49 -19.03
C ALA A 575 -20.28 -14.36 -19.76
N SER A 576 -19.20 -14.76 -19.08
CA SER A 576 -18.17 -15.61 -19.67
C SER A 576 -18.68 -17.01 -20.02
N ALA A 577 -19.60 -17.57 -19.24
CA ALA A 577 -20.24 -18.84 -19.54
C ALA A 577 -21.08 -18.72 -20.81
N ILE A 578 -21.93 -17.70 -20.90
CA ILE A 578 -22.82 -17.49 -22.06
C ILE A 578 -22.00 -17.27 -23.34
N PHE A 579 -20.98 -16.42 -23.29
CA PHE A 579 -20.13 -16.17 -24.46
C PHE A 579 -19.17 -17.34 -24.75
N GLY A 580 -18.77 -18.11 -23.74
CA GLY A 580 -18.06 -19.38 -23.92
C GLY A 580 -18.92 -20.42 -24.64
N LEU A 581 -20.21 -20.51 -24.31
CA LEU A 581 -21.18 -21.34 -25.03
C LEU A 581 -21.28 -20.90 -26.49
N LEU A 582 -21.47 -19.60 -26.74
CA LEU A 582 -21.51 -19.03 -28.09
C LEU A 582 -20.23 -19.32 -28.87
N SER A 583 -19.06 -19.18 -28.23
CA SER A 583 -17.76 -19.51 -28.83
C SER A 583 -17.68 -20.97 -29.25
N GLY A 584 -18.18 -21.88 -28.41
CA GLY A 584 -18.21 -23.30 -28.72
C GLY A 584 -19.20 -23.67 -29.83
N ILE A 585 -20.39 -23.05 -29.87
CA ILE A 585 -21.40 -23.29 -30.92
C ILE A 585 -20.92 -22.71 -32.27
N CYS A 586 -20.30 -21.53 -32.25
CA CYS A 586 -19.74 -20.89 -33.44
C CYS A 586 -18.41 -21.51 -33.90
N ALA A 587 -17.92 -22.57 -33.25
CA ALA A 587 -16.68 -23.24 -33.62
C ALA A 587 -15.46 -22.30 -33.65
N VAL A 588 -15.39 -21.37 -32.68
CA VAL A 588 -14.24 -20.45 -32.58
C VAL A 588 -13.08 -21.17 -31.92
N GLU A 589 -12.07 -21.49 -32.73
CA GLU A 589 -10.93 -22.31 -32.34
C GLU A 589 -9.65 -21.48 -32.21
N ALA A 590 -8.85 -21.81 -31.20
CA ALA A 590 -7.44 -21.49 -31.24
C ALA A 590 -6.71 -22.52 -32.11
N ARG A 591 -6.00 -22.02 -33.13
CA ARG A 591 -5.28 -22.79 -34.14
C ARG A 591 -3.77 -22.66 -34.04
N THR A 592 -3.30 -21.55 -33.46
CA THR A 592 -1.91 -21.33 -33.08
C THR A 592 -1.82 -20.65 -31.72
N SER A 593 -0.61 -20.63 -31.16
CA SER A 593 -0.32 -19.85 -29.95
C SER A 593 -0.47 -18.36 -30.27
N GLY A 594 -1.53 -17.74 -29.74
CA GLY A 594 -1.79 -16.31 -29.88
C GLY A 594 -1.25 -15.49 -28.71
N GLY A 595 -1.28 -14.17 -28.86
CA GLY A 595 -0.99 -13.21 -27.78
C GLY A 595 -2.04 -13.20 -26.66
N LEU A 596 -1.81 -12.36 -25.64
CA LEU A 596 -2.74 -12.19 -24.52
C LEU A 596 -3.81 -11.12 -24.80
N GLY A 597 -4.96 -11.24 -24.14
CA GLY A 597 -6.03 -10.25 -24.18
C GLY A 597 -6.54 -10.02 -25.58
N ILE A 598 -6.63 -8.76 -26.00
CA ILE A 598 -7.08 -8.39 -27.35
C ILE A 598 -6.23 -9.03 -28.43
N PHE A 599 -4.93 -9.26 -28.19
CA PHE A 599 -4.05 -9.88 -29.18
C PHE A 599 -4.26 -11.40 -29.32
N GLY A 600 -5.13 -12.00 -28.51
CA GLY A 600 -5.50 -13.41 -28.62
C GLY A 600 -6.10 -13.79 -29.98
N PHE A 601 -6.64 -12.85 -30.74
CA PHE A 601 -7.14 -13.12 -32.10
C PHE A 601 -6.04 -13.63 -33.05
N THR A 602 -4.77 -13.32 -32.77
CA THR A 602 -3.65 -13.87 -33.57
C THR A 602 -3.63 -15.40 -33.56
N GLY A 603 -4.12 -16.01 -32.48
CA GLY A 603 -4.26 -17.45 -32.34
C GLY A 603 -5.29 -18.08 -33.30
N THR A 604 -6.13 -17.28 -33.96
CA THR A 604 -7.23 -17.76 -34.82
C THR A 604 -6.93 -17.69 -36.32
N LEU A 605 -5.81 -17.06 -36.70
CA LEU A 605 -5.48 -16.68 -38.09
C LEU A 605 -4.95 -17.80 -38.99
N MET A 606 -4.86 -19.03 -38.52
CA MET A 606 -4.54 -20.18 -39.39
C MET A 606 -5.79 -20.74 -40.04
N GLU A 607 -5.67 -21.37 -41.21
CA GLU A 607 -6.80 -22.05 -41.86
C GLU A 607 -7.25 -23.29 -41.08
N PRO A 608 -8.55 -23.66 -41.15
CA PRO A 608 -9.05 -24.86 -40.48
C PRO A 608 -8.37 -26.12 -41.05
N ARG A 609 -8.18 -27.13 -40.20
CA ARG A 609 -7.60 -28.40 -40.64
C ARG A 609 -8.52 -29.10 -41.63
N LEU A 610 -7.97 -29.42 -42.80
CA LEU A 610 -8.53 -30.35 -43.77
C LEU A 610 -8.07 -31.75 -43.36
N ASN A 611 -8.97 -32.65 -42.96
CA ASN A 611 -8.59 -34.05 -42.76
C ASN A 611 -8.40 -34.68 -44.15
N TRP A 612 -7.15 -34.70 -44.63
CA TRP A 612 -6.81 -35.45 -45.85
C TRP A 612 -6.67 -36.92 -45.49
N GLU A 613 -7.78 -37.65 -45.34
CA GLU A 613 -7.81 -39.10 -45.57
C GLU A 613 -9.25 -39.60 -45.83
N ILE A 614 -9.46 -39.88 -47.13
CA ILE A 614 -10.32 -40.87 -47.81
C ILE A 614 -11.85 -40.83 -47.58
N ASN A 615 -12.55 -40.13 -48.46
CA ASN A 615 -13.36 -40.80 -49.50
C ASN A 615 -13.69 -39.85 -50.68
N ASN A 616 -13.61 -40.40 -51.89
CA ASN A 616 -13.70 -39.74 -53.20
C ASN A 616 -14.99 -38.92 -53.41
N ASN A 617 -15.08 -37.69 -52.91
CA ASN A 617 -15.85 -36.55 -53.47
C ASN A 617 -16.11 -35.39 -52.47
N GLY A 618 -15.42 -35.28 -51.34
CA GLY A 618 -15.64 -34.16 -50.43
C GLY A 618 -14.55 -33.99 -49.39
N VAL A 619 -14.06 -32.75 -49.26
CA VAL A 619 -13.25 -32.31 -48.13
C VAL A 619 -14.13 -32.31 -46.88
N ASN A 620 -13.92 -33.23 -45.95
CA ASN A 620 -14.58 -33.19 -44.64
C ASN A 620 -13.73 -32.41 -43.65
N LEU A 621 -14.30 -31.32 -43.13
CA LEU A 621 -13.68 -30.49 -42.09
C LEU A 621 -13.86 -31.14 -40.72
N ALA A 622 -12.92 -30.89 -39.81
CA ALA A 622 -13.06 -31.35 -38.42
C ALA A 622 -14.40 -30.86 -37.82
N PRO A 623 -15.14 -31.71 -37.06
CA PRO A 623 -16.46 -31.33 -36.51
C PRO A 623 -16.45 -30.06 -35.66
N SER A 624 -15.30 -29.73 -35.03
CA SER A 624 -15.10 -28.52 -34.22
C SER A 624 -14.85 -27.25 -35.04
N ALA A 625 -14.62 -27.36 -36.35
CA ALA A 625 -14.38 -26.25 -37.27
C ALA A 625 -15.66 -25.81 -38.03
N ILE A 626 -16.76 -26.55 -37.85
CA ILE A 626 -18.06 -26.30 -38.47
C ILE A 626 -18.91 -25.47 -37.51
N ASN A 627 -19.30 -24.27 -37.94
CA ASN A 627 -20.19 -23.42 -37.17
C ASN A 627 -21.59 -24.06 -37.15
N LEU A 628 -22.11 -24.36 -35.97
CA LEU A 628 -23.39 -25.05 -35.84
C LEU A 628 -24.59 -24.18 -36.26
N PHE A 629 -24.44 -22.85 -36.24
CA PHE A 629 -25.49 -21.91 -36.67
C PHE A 629 -25.57 -21.79 -38.19
N THR A 630 -24.44 -21.83 -38.88
CA THR A 630 -24.39 -21.58 -40.34
C THR A 630 -24.14 -22.84 -41.15
N GLY A 631 -23.70 -23.93 -40.52
CA GLY A 631 -23.28 -25.16 -41.19
C GLY A 631 -21.99 -25.02 -42.01
N ALA A 632 -21.36 -23.84 -42.01
CA ALA A 632 -20.19 -23.53 -42.81
C ALA A 632 -18.89 -23.68 -42.00
N PRO A 633 -17.78 -24.09 -42.64
CA PRO A 633 -16.46 -24.03 -42.03
C PRO A 633 -15.97 -22.60 -41.83
N ASN A 634 -15.30 -22.38 -40.70
CA ASN A 634 -14.72 -21.08 -40.39
C ASN A 634 -13.39 -20.87 -41.14
N SER A 635 -13.37 -19.97 -42.13
CA SER A 635 -12.12 -19.44 -42.70
C SER A 635 -11.26 -18.78 -41.62
N ALA A 636 -9.95 -18.61 -41.84
CA ALA A 636 -9.09 -17.89 -40.90
C ALA A 636 -9.65 -16.50 -40.50
N ILE A 637 -10.14 -15.75 -41.49
CA ILE A 637 -10.75 -14.43 -41.30
C ILE A 637 -12.10 -14.56 -40.58
N GLY A 638 -12.94 -15.52 -40.96
CA GLY A 638 -14.23 -15.76 -40.30
C GLY A 638 -14.08 -16.13 -38.83
N ASN A 639 -13.11 -16.98 -38.51
CA ASN A 639 -12.76 -17.36 -37.15
C ASN A 639 -12.28 -16.16 -36.32
N MET A 640 -11.42 -15.30 -36.90
CA MET A 640 -10.97 -14.06 -36.26
C MET A 640 -12.12 -13.09 -35.99
N VAL A 641 -12.99 -12.86 -36.97
CA VAL A 641 -14.12 -11.94 -36.82
C VAL A 641 -15.09 -12.45 -35.76
N LEU A 642 -15.44 -13.74 -35.79
CA LEU A 642 -16.28 -14.35 -34.77
C LEU A 642 -15.64 -14.28 -33.39
N TRP A 643 -14.32 -14.51 -33.29
CA TRP A 643 -13.57 -14.34 -32.05
C TRP A 643 -13.70 -12.91 -31.51
N LEU A 644 -13.49 -11.89 -32.36
CA LEU A 644 -13.58 -10.49 -31.95
C LEU A 644 -15.00 -10.13 -31.51
N VAL A 645 -16.02 -10.52 -32.27
CA VAL A 645 -17.43 -10.24 -31.96
C VAL A 645 -17.83 -10.87 -30.62
N ILE A 646 -17.45 -12.12 -30.38
CA ILE A 646 -17.79 -12.84 -29.14
C ILE A 646 -17.04 -12.24 -27.95
N ASN A 647 -15.73 -12.01 -28.06
CA ASN A 647 -14.92 -11.47 -26.97
C ASN A 647 -15.32 -10.02 -26.62
N ILE A 648 -15.49 -9.17 -27.63
CA ILE A 648 -15.91 -7.77 -27.42
C ILE A 648 -17.37 -7.72 -26.95
N GLY A 649 -18.24 -8.57 -27.48
CA GLY A 649 -19.65 -8.67 -27.08
C GLY A 649 -19.84 -9.07 -25.61
N ALA A 650 -18.91 -9.83 -25.02
CA ALA A 650 -18.95 -10.18 -23.61
C ALA A 650 -18.84 -8.95 -22.68
N ILE A 651 -18.19 -7.87 -23.13
CA ILE A 651 -17.98 -6.64 -22.36
C ILE A 651 -19.31 -5.93 -22.04
N PRO A 652 -20.11 -5.45 -23.02
CA PRO A 652 -21.36 -4.76 -22.73
C PRO A 652 -22.36 -5.66 -22.02
N PHE A 653 -22.35 -6.98 -22.29
CA PHE A 653 -23.24 -7.92 -21.63
C PHE A 653 -22.91 -8.09 -20.15
N ALA A 654 -21.63 -8.32 -19.81
CA ALA A 654 -21.18 -8.37 -18.42
C ALA A 654 -21.38 -7.02 -17.71
N ALA A 655 -21.17 -5.91 -18.42
CA ALA A 655 -21.45 -4.57 -17.91
C ALA A 655 -22.93 -4.38 -17.58
N GLY A 656 -23.84 -4.84 -18.42
CA GLY A 656 -25.28 -4.81 -18.19
C GLY A 656 -25.70 -5.63 -16.98
N ILE A 657 -25.24 -6.89 -16.88
CA ILE A 657 -25.54 -7.75 -15.72
C ILE A 657 -24.97 -7.14 -14.43
N SER A 658 -23.71 -6.72 -14.46
CA SER A 658 -23.06 -6.08 -13.31
C SER A 658 -23.77 -4.79 -12.93
N TYR A 659 -24.18 -3.96 -13.89
CA TYR A 659 -24.99 -2.78 -13.66
C TYR A 659 -26.33 -3.14 -12.98
N LEU A 660 -27.00 -4.22 -13.35
CA LEU A 660 -28.26 -4.60 -12.70
C LEU A 660 -28.05 -5.18 -11.29
N MET A 661 -26.99 -5.96 -11.09
CA MET A 661 -26.71 -6.65 -9.82
C MET A 661 -26.00 -5.77 -8.78
N TYR A 662 -25.21 -4.80 -9.24
CA TYR A 662 -24.39 -3.95 -8.37
C TYR A 662 -25.26 -3.01 -7.54
N GLN A 663 -25.02 -3.02 -6.23
CA GLN A 663 -25.63 -2.10 -5.29
C GLN A 663 -24.50 -1.55 -4.41
N GLU A 664 -24.41 -0.22 -4.33
CA GLU A 664 -23.38 0.46 -3.54
C GLU A 664 -23.46 0.04 -2.06
N ARG A 665 -24.69 -0.02 -1.55
CA ARG A 665 -25.02 -0.44 -0.19
C ARG A 665 -26.40 -1.07 -0.13
N LYS A 666 -26.68 -1.80 0.95
CA LYS A 666 -28.06 -2.15 1.34
C LYS A 666 -28.70 -0.93 2.00
N SER A 667 -30.01 -0.74 1.82
CA SER A 667 -30.74 0.21 2.67
C SER A 667 -30.73 -0.28 4.12
N GLU A 668 -30.82 0.65 5.05
CA GLU A 668 -30.78 0.41 6.49
C GLU A 668 -31.86 -0.60 6.89
N VAL A 669 -33.08 -0.47 6.35
CA VAL A 669 -34.17 -1.45 6.55
C VAL A 669 -33.82 -2.85 6.02
N LYS A 670 -33.20 -2.96 4.84
CA LYS A 670 -32.78 -4.27 4.31
C LYS A 670 -31.63 -4.87 5.13
N ALA A 671 -30.75 -4.02 5.66
CA ALA A 671 -29.65 -4.43 6.52
C ALA A 671 -30.16 -4.90 7.89
N VAL A 672 -31.07 -4.17 8.52
CA VAL A 672 -31.76 -4.55 9.77
C VAL A 672 -32.53 -5.85 9.58
N ASN A 673 -33.28 -6.01 8.49
CA ASN A 673 -33.95 -7.28 8.19
C ASN A 673 -32.98 -8.45 8.02
N SER A 674 -31.79 -8.20 7.45
CA SER A 674 -30.74 -9.22 7.36
C SER A 674 -30.19 -9.57 8.74
N ALA A 675 -30.00 -8.58 9.62
CA ALA A 675 -29.59 -8.78 11.01
C ALA A 675 -30.66 -9.55 11.81
N ASN A 676 -31.94 -9.22 11.65
CA ASN A 676 -33.06 -9.94 12.26
C ASN A 676 -33.10 -11.42 11.83
N LYS A 677 -32.86 -11.73 10.55
CA LYS A 677 -32.74 -13.12 10.07
C LYS A 677 -31.57 -13.86 10.70
N ALA A 678 -30.44 -13.17 10.91
CA ALA A 678 -29.28 -13.75 11.60
C ALA A 678 -29.60 -14.02 13.08
N LEU A 679 -30.24 -13.07 13.75
CA LEU A 679 -30.72 -13.21 15.13
C LEU A 679 -31.70 -14.39 15.28
N LEU A 680 -32.67 -14.54 14.37
CA LEU A 680 -33.60 -15.68 14.34
C LEU A 680 -32.88 -17.02 14.19
N LYS A 681 -31.93 -17.10 13.26
CA LYS A 681 -31.13 -18.31 13.04
C LYS A 681 -30.26 -18.64 14.24
N TYR A 682 -29.80 -17.63 14.95
CA TYR A 682 -29.04 -17.78 16.18
C TYR A 682 -29.92 -18.31 17.31
N PHE A 683 -31.03 -17.63 17.59
CA PHE A 683 -31.96 -18.01 18.66
C PHE A 683 -32.52 -19.43 18.46
N GLY A 684 -32.93 -19.76 17.23
CA GLY A 684 -33.42 -21.11 16.91
C GLY A 684 -32.38 -22.20 17.17
N LYS A 685 -31.10 -21.93 16.89
CA LYS A 685 -30.02 -22.88 17.20
C LYS A 685 -29.68 -22.94 18.70
N ALA A 686 -29.65 -21.80 19.39
CA ALA A 686 -29.35 -21.74 20.83
C ALA A 686 -30.35 -22.58 21.65
N LYS A 687 -31.63 -22.56 21.26
CA LYS A 687 -32.69 -23.38 21.87
C LYS A 687 -32.93 -24.74 21.19
N SER A 688 -32.16 -25.10 20.15
CA SER A 688 -32.40 -26.31 19.34
C SER A 688 -33.83 -26.45 18.79
N ILE A 689 -34.53 -25.33 18.54
CA ILE A 689 -35.90 -25.29 18.02
C ILE A 689 -35.94 -24.96 16.53
N LYS A 690 -37.05 -25.34 15.87
CA LYS A 690 -37.30 -24.96 14.47
C LYS A 690 -37.39 -23.43 14.35
N LEU A 691 -36.84 -22.89 13.26
CA LEU A 691 -36.82 -21.44 12.95
C LEU A 691 -38.20 -20.76 13.03
N ASN A 692 -39.27 -21.46 12.64
CA ASN A 692 -40.63 -20.91 12.71
C ASN A 692 -41.10 -20.69 14.14
N ILE A 693 -40.70 -21.57 15.07
CA ILE A 693 -41.02 -21.47 16.50
C ILE A 693 -40.20 -20.34 17.14
N ALA A 694 -38.91 -20.27 16.82
CA ALA A 694 -38.04 -19.15 17.22
C ALA A 694 -38.58 -17.79 16.76
N LYS A 695 -39.17 -17.74 15.56
CA LYS A 695 -39.82 -16.54 15.05
C LYS A 695 -41.06 -16.19 15.86
N ALA A 696 -41.91 -17.16 16.19
CA ALA A 696 -43.08 -16.93 17.03
C ALA A 696 -42.71 -16.37 18.42
N GLU A 697 -41.64 -16.89 19.05
CA GLU A 697 -41.15 -16.40 20.34
C GLU A 697 -40.59 -14.97 20.29
N LEU A 698 -40.04 -14.57 19.15
CA LEU A 698 -39.39 -13.26 18.97
C LEU A 698 -40.20 -12.27 18.13
N ASP A 699 -41.41 -12.59 17.70
CA ASP A 699 -42.16 -11.80 16.72
C ASP A 699 -42.36 -10.35 17.20
N ASN A 700 -42.68 -10.17 18.49
CA ASN A 700 -42.84 -8.85 19.10
C ASN A 700 -41.53 -8.04 19.14
N GLU A 701 -40.39 -8.68 19.44
CA GLU A 701 -39.09 -8.00 19.48
C GLU A 701 -38.58 -7.69 18.07
N ILE A 702 -38.85 -8.56 17.09
CA ILE A 702 -38.53 -8.33 15.68
C ILE A 702 -39.36 -7.21 15.09
N LYS A 703 -40.67 -7.14 15.43
CA LYS A 703 -41.53 -6.02 15.06
C LYS A 703 -40.98 -4.70 15.60
N LYS A 704 -40.57 -4.66 16.88
CA LYS A 704 -39.92 -3.50 17.49
C LYS A 704 -38.64 -3.10 16.76
N LEU A 705 -37.76 -4.06 16.47
CA LEU A 705 -36.51 -3.84 15.74
C LEU A 705 -36.74 -3.27 14.33
N ASN A 706 -37.76 -3.77 13.63
CA ASN A 706 -38.14 -3.25 12.31
C ASN A 706 -38.75 -1.84 12.40
N SER A 707 -39.45 -1.50 13.48
CA SER A 707 -40.02 -0.17 13.68
C SER A 707 -39.02 0.89 14.16
N VAL A 708 -37.81 0.52 14.58
CA VAL A 708 -36.76 1.49 14.97
C VAL A 708 -36.40 2.41 13.80
N ILE A 709 -36.40 1.88 12.57
CA ILE A 709 -36.13 2.68 11.37
C ILE A 709 -37.45 3.01 10.69
N THR A 710 -37.83 4.28 10.72
CA THR A 710 -39.07 4.75 10.09
C THR A 710 -38.86 5.09 8.61
N GLN A 711 -39.96 5.27 7.88
CA GLN A 711 -39.91 5.69 6.48
C GLN A 711 -39.34 7.12 6.32
N LYS A 712 -39.60 7.99 7.29
CA LYS A 712 -39.02 9.34 7.36
C LYS A 712 -37.50 9.31 7.53
N ASP A 713 -36.98 8.35 8.29
CA ASP A 713 -35.53 8.16 8.46
C ASP A 713 -34.84 7.68 7.17
N LEU A 714 -35.53 6.87 6.37
CA LEU A 714 -35.04 6.46 5.04
C LEU A 714 -34.96 7.63 4.08
N GLU A 715 -35.92 8.56 4.12
CA GLU A 715 -35.89 9.80 3.33
C GLU A 715 -34.72 10.68 3.76
N ARG A 716 -34.53 10.87 5.07
CA ARG A 716 -33.37 11.55 5.64
C ARG A 716 -32.04 10.92 5.18
N SER A 717 -31.92 9.60 5.24
CA SER A 717 -30.71 8.87 4.78
C SER A 717 -30.45 9.13 3.28
N LYS A 718 -31.48 9.18 2.44
CA LYS A 718 -31.32 9.52 1.01
C LYS A 718 -30.84 10.96 0.79
N GLU A 719 -31.26 11.91 1.61
CA GLU A 719 -30.77 13.29 1.54
C GLU A 719 -29.29 13.39 1.92
N ILE A 720 -28.91 12.76 3.02
CA ILE A 720 -27.50 12.69 3.46
C ILE A 720 -26.64 11.95 2.42
N GLU A 721 -27.18 10.92 1.78
CA GLU A 721 -26.49 10.22 0.70
C GLU A 721 -26.16 11.18 -0.47
N LYS A 722 -27.09 12.07 -0.85
CA LYS A 722 -26.82 13.10 -1.89
C LYS A 722 -25.68 14.03 -1.47
N VAL A 723 -25.62 14.41 -0.19
CA VAL A 723 -24.54 15.25 0.36
C VAL A 723 -23.20 14.52 0.24
N PHE A 724 -23.13 13.25 0.67
CA PHE A 724 -21.90 12.46 0.55
C PHE A 724 -21.46 12.22 -0.89
N ILE A 725 -22.39 12.00 -1.82
CA ILE A 725 -22.07 11.91 -3.25
C ILE A 725 -21.45 13.21 -3.75
N LYS A 726 -22.01 14.37 -3.38
CA LYS A 726 -21.49 15.69 -3.78
C LYS A 726 -20.10 15.93 -3.21
N ILE A 727 -19.89 15.67 -1.92
CA ILE A 727 -18.59 15.78 -1.25
C ILE A 727 -17.56 14.86 -1.92
N ASN A 728 -17.86 13.56 -2.06
CA ASN A 728 -16.95 12.60 -2.69
C ASN A 728 -16.59 12.96 -4.14
N SER A 729 -17.55 13.51 -4.89
CA SER A 729 -17.31 13.97 -6.26
C SER A 729 -16.35 15.17 -6.31
N LEU A 730 -16.53 16.14 -5.40
CA LEU A 730 -15.63 17.28 -5.28
C LEU A 730 -14.23 16.84 -4.82
N GLU A 731 -14.13 16.00 -3.80
CA GLU A 731 -12.87 15.44 -3.33
C GLU A 731 -12.13 14.67 -4.43
N SER A 732 -12.83 13.83 -5.21
CA SER A 732 -12.22 13.11 -6.32
C SER A 732 -11.72 14.04 -7.43
N LYS A 733 -12.42 15.16 -7.70
CA LYS A 733 -11.96 16.18 -8.67
C LYS A 733 -10.74 16.93 -8.15
N ILE A 734 -10.75 17.31 -6.87
CA ILE A 734 -9.64 17.97 -6.19
C ILE A 734 -8.41 17.07 -6.19
N ASP A 735 -8.54 15.80 -5.83
CA ASP A 735 -7.44 14.83 -5.82
C ASP A 735 -6.84 14.66 -7.22
N LYS A 736 -7.68 14.51 -8.25
CA LYS A 736 -7.22 14.36 -9.64
C LYS A 736 -6.49 15.61 -10.15
N LEU A 737 -7.07 16.79 -9.92
CA LEU A 737 -6.51 18.06 -10.37
C LEU A 737 -5.23 18.41 -9.58
N GLY A 738 -5.24 18.20 -8.27
CA GLY A 738 -4.10 18.34 -7.38
C GLY A 738 -2.93 17.42 -7.75
N SER A 739 -3.20 16.14 -8.06
CA SER A 739 -2.15 15.23 -8.55
C SER A 739 -1.55 15.70 -9.88
N ASN A 740 -2.36 16.25 -10.79
CA ASN A 740 -1.86 16.78 -12.07
C ASN A 740 -1.02 18.04 -11.87
N ILE A 741 -1.44 18.94 -10.99
CA ILE A 741 -0.69 20.14 -10.60
C ILE A 741 0.65 19.75 -10.00
N GLU A 742 0.68 18.82 -9.04
CA GLU A 742 1.92 18.34 -8.42
C GLU A 742 2.88 17.71 -9.43
N LYS A 743 2.38 16.91 -10.37
CA LYS A 743 3.22 16.40 -11.47
C LYS A 743 3.78 17.53 -12.32
N GLY A 744 2.97 18.55 -12.61
CA GLY A 744 3.40 19.76 -13.32
C GLY A 744 4.49 20.50 -12.56
N LYS A 745 4.29 20.75 -11.26
CA LYS A 745 5.27 21.38 -10.35
C LYS A 745 6.58 20.60 -10.32
N GLN A 746 6.53 19.28 -10.11
CA GLN A 746 7.73 18.44 -10.08
C GLN A 746 8.47 18.44 -11.42
N ASN A 747 7.75 18.42 -12.55
CA ASN A 747 8.36 18.52 -13.86
C ASN A 747 9.06 19.88 -14.07
N LEU A 748 8.49 20.98 -13.55
CA LEU A 748 9.11 22.30 -13.58
C LEU A 748 10.33 22.36 -12.65
N ILE A 749 10.24 21.81 -11.43
CA ILE A 749 11.38 21.69 -10.50
C ILE A 749 12.54 20.92 -11.16
N ASN A 750 12.26 19.77 -11.78
CA ASN A 750 13.28 18.98 -12.49
C ASN A 750 13.89 19.73 -13.68
N LYS A 751 13.11 20.59 -14.37
CA LYS A 751 13.62 21.45 -15.44
C LYS A 751 14.48 22.59 -14.89
N MET A 752 14.08 23.20 -13.78
CA MET A 752 14.85 24.24 -13.09
C MET A 752 16.18 23.70 -12.56
N ALA A 753 16.17 22.49 -11.96
CA ALA A 753 17.37 21.79 -11.50
C ALA A 753 18.37 21.53 -12.64
N LYS A 754 17.89 21.13 -13.83
CA LYS A 754 18.75 20.89 -15.02
C LYS A 754 19.36 22.17 -15.61
N LEU A 755 18.76 23.33 -15.34
CA LEU A 755 19.23 24.62 -15.84
C LEU A 755 20.17 25.33 -14.85
N GLN A 756 20.24 24.85 -13.61
CA GLN A 756 21.15 25.34 -12.59
C GLN A 756 22.60 25.01 -12.99
N GLY A 757 23.46 26.03 -13.08
CA GLY A 757 24.88 25.90 -13.48
C GLY A 757 25.20 26.31 -14.94
N LYS A 758 24.22 26.71 -15.74
CA LYS A 758 24.47 27.32 -17.07
C LYS A 758 24.26 28.83 -17.00
N THR A 759 25.34 29.59 -17.14
CA THR A 759 25.47 31.05 -16.88
C THR A 759 24.58 31.97 -17.75
N ASN A 760 23.75 31.44 -18.66
CA ASN A 760 23.00 32.22 -19.66
C ASN A 760 21.48 31.96 -19.69
N ASN A 761 20.88 31.39 -18.63
CA ASN A 761 19.48 30.93 -18.65
C ASN A 761 18.55 31.60 -17.61
N GLU A 762 18.84 32.81 -17.15
CA GLU A 762 18.01 33.50 -16.14
C GLU A 762 16.57 33.76 -16.60
N GLU A 763 16.37 34.12 -17.87
CA GLU A 763 15.03 34.34 -18.45
C GLU A 763 14.24 33.03 -18.58
N ALA A 764 14.92 31.92 -18.88
CA ALA A 764 14.32 30.59 -18.92
C ALA A 764 13.91 30.10 -17.51
N LEU A 765 14.75 30.37 -16.50
CA LEU A 765 14.44 30.11 -15.08
C LEU A 765 13.23 30.95 -14.62
N LYS A 766 13.15 32.23 -15.01
CA LYS A 766 12.02 33.11 -14.69
C LYS A 766 10.72 32.60 -15.28
N ASN A 767 10.73 32.24 -16.57
CA ASN A 767 9.58 31.63 -17.24
C ASN A 767 9.12 30.31 -16.60
N LEU A 768 10.04 29.50 -16.07
CA LEU A 768 9.69 28.28 -15.34
C LEU A 768 9.13 28.57 -13.95
N LEU A 769 9.66 29.59 -13.26
CA LEU A 769 9.16 30.06 -11.98
C LEU A 769 7.75 30.64 -12.10
N ASP A 770 7.48 31.40 -13.16
CA ASP A 770 6.14 31.95 -13.45
C ASP A 770 5.13 30.84 -13.78
N LYS A 771 5.56 29.81 -14.52
CA LYS A 771 4.73 28.61 -14.75
C LYS A 771 4.48 27.83 -13.45
N TYR A 772 5.47 27.81 -12.55
CA TYR A 772 5.35 27.14 -11.25
C TYR A 772 4.34 27.88 -10.35
N SER A 773 4.43 29.21 -10.28
CA SER A 773 3.53 30.04 -9.47
C SER A 773 2.07 30.00 -9.99
N LEU A 774 1.87 29.93 -11.31
CA LEU A 774 0.55 29.71 -11.91
C LEU A 774 -0.06 28.36 -11.54
N LEU A 775 0.76 27.31 -11.43
CA LEU A 775 0.30 25.99 -10.97
C LEU A 775 0.03 25.97 -9.45
N GLU A 776 0.79 26.74 -8.68
CA GLU A 776 0.60 26.89 -7.24
C GLU A 776 -0.71 27.62 -6.90
N ASN A 777 -0.99 28.72 -7.60
CA ASN A 777 -2.19 29.52 -7.44
C ASN A 777 -3.29 29.13 -8.42
N ASN A 778 -3.51 27.82 -8.60
CA ASN A 778 -4.50 27.34 -9.55
C ASN A 778 -5.93 27.73 -9.11
N GLU A 779 -6.54 28.70 -9.79
CA GLU A 779 -7.88 29.22 -9.48
C GLU A 779 -8.96 28.13 -9.47
N VAL A 780 -8.85 27.13 -10.34
CA VAL A 780 -9.81 26.02 -10.42
C VAL A 780 -9.73 25.14 -9.18
N LEU A 781 -8.51 24.86 -8.68
CA LEU A 781 -8.31 24.11 -7.44
C LEU A 781 -8.87 24.87 -6.24
N VAL A 782 -8.60 26.18 -6.14
CA VAL A 782 -9.12 27.04 -5.07
C VAL A 782 -10.65 27.07 -5.10
N LYS A 783 -11.26 27.26 -6.28
CA LYS A 783 -12.71 27.24 -6.45
C LYS A 783 -13.33 25.90 -6.05
N LEU A 784 -12.70 24.78 -6.41
CA LEU A 784 -13.17 23.45 -6.01
C LEU A 784 -13.04 23.22 -4.51
N ASN A 785 -11.95 23.66 -3.88
CA ASN A 785 -11.77 23.60 -2.43
C ASN A 785 -12.82 24.44 -1.69
N ASN A 786 -13.11 25.65 -2.17
CA ASN A 786 -14.17 26.48 -1.61
C ASN A 786 -15.54 25.80 -1.74
N GLN A 787 -15.86 25.25 -2.91
CA GLN A 787 -17.08 24.47 -3.10
C GLN A 787 -17.18 23.25 -2.16
N LEU A 788 -16.06 22.60 -1.85
CA LEU A 788 -16.00 21.49 -0.90
C LEU A 788 -16.26 21.98 0.54
N ILE A 789 -15.63 23.09 0.94
CA ILE A 789 -15.82 23.72 2.25
C ILE A 789 -17.29 24.15 2.41
N ASP A 790 -17.83 24.87 1.43
CA ASP A 790 -19.23 25.30 1.42
C ASP A 790 -20.19 24.11 1.52
N ALA A 791 -19.91 23.03 0.78
CA ALA A 791 -20.72 21.82 0.84
C ALA A 791 -20.65 21.13 2.21
N LYS A 792 -19.52 21.20 2.92
CA LYS A 792 -19.38 20.65 4.28
C LYS A 792 -20.10 21.52 5.31
N ILE A 793 -19.86 22.84 5.30
CA ILE A 793 -20.48 23.81 6.22
C ILE A 793 -22.00 23.83 6.07
N HIS A 794 -22.50 23.97 4.84
CA HIS A 794 -23.95 24.06 4.60
C HIS A 794 -24.73 22.81 5.04
N ASN A 795 -24.06 21.66 5.14
CA ASN A 795 -24.68 20.40 5.53
C ASN A 795 -24.24 19.91 6.92
N GLU A 796 -23.46 20.69 7.66
CA GLU A 796 -22.90 20.31 8.95
C GLU A 796 -24.00 19.95 9.96
N GLN A 797 -25.00 20.83 10.11
CA GLN A 797 -26.13 20.60 11.00
C GLN A 797 -26.91 19.31 10.63
N LYS A 798 -27.13 19.08 9.33
CA LYS A 798 -27.81 17.87 8.85
C LYS A 798 -27.01 16.60 9.17
N LEU A 799 -25.68 16.66 9.10
CA LEU A 799 -24.78 15.56 9.43
C LEU A 799 -24.74 15.27 10.94
N ILE A 800 -24.70 16.32 11.78
CA ILE A 800 -24.76 16.19 13.24
C ILE A 800 -26.06 15.51 13.65
N GLU A 801 -27.19 16.00 13.17
CA GLU A 801 -28.48 15.42 13.51
C GLU A 801 -28.64 13.98 12.96
N PHE A 802 -28.04 13.66 11.82
CA PHE A 802 -28.00 12.30 11.29
C PHE A 802 -27.16 11.37 12.19
N ASN A 803 -26.01 11.83 12.69
CA ASN A 803 -25.19 11.07 13.64
C ASN A 803 -25.93 10.80 14.95
N LEU A 804 -26.59 11.82 15.51
CA LEU A 804 -27.41 11.67 16.72
C LEU A 804 -28.54 10.65 16.53
N TRP A 805 -29.20 10.68 15.36
CA TRP A 805 -30.22 9.69 15.02
C TRP A 805 -29.64 8.27 14.96
N LYS A 806 -28.48 8.08 14.32
CA LYS A 806 -27.82 6.76 14.22
C LYS A 806 -27.50 6.19 15.60
N GLU A 807 -26.91 7.00 16.48
CA GLU A 807 -26.57 6.59 17.85
C GLU A 807 -27.83 6.15 18.60
N LYS A 808 -28.87 6.98 18.57
CA LYS A 808 -30.16 6.66 19.20
C LYS A 808 -30.80 5.38 18.64
N ALA A 809 -30.79 5.20 17.32
CA ALA A 809 -31.33 4.01 16.66
C ALA A 809 -30.52 2.76 17.04
N TYR A 810 -29.19 2.86 17.08
CA TYR A 810 -28.32 1.76 17.47
C TYR A 810 -28.53 1.38 18.94
N ASP A 811 -28.63 2.35 19.85
CA ASP A 811 -28.87 2.09 21.28
C ASP A 811 -30.22 1.43 21.54
N GLN A 812 -31.27 1.87 20.83
CA GLN A 812 -32.58 1.22 20.88
C GLN A 812 -32.51 -0.24 20.39
N MET A 813 -31.83 -0.50 19.28
CA MET A 813 -31.65 -1.87 18.77
C MET A 813 -30.85 -2.72 19.75
N LYS A 814 -29.75 -2.18 20.28
CA LYS A 814 -28.90 -2.86 21.26
C LYS A 814 -29.69 -3.25 22.50
N ALA A 815 -30.52 -2.36 23.05
CA ALA A 815 -31.37 -2.64 24.20
C ALA A 815 -32.39 -3.77 23.93
N ILE A 816 -32.94 -3.84 22.71
CA ILE A 816 -33.84 -4.94 22.31
C ILE A 816 -33.06 -6.25 22.17
N VAL A 817 -31.89 -6.22 21.53
CA VAL A 817 -31.02 -7.40 21.38
C VAL A 817 -30.58 -7.94 22.74
N GLU A 818 -30.23 -7.07 23.69
CA GLU A 818 -29.89 -7.46 25.07
C GLU A 818 -31.07 -8.13 25.79
N LYS A 819 -32.31 -7.65 25.60
CA LYS A 819 -33.52 -8.31 26.14
C LYS A 819 -33.71 -9.70 25.54
N VAL A 820 -33.50 -9.86 24.23
CA VAL A 820 -33.57 -11.15 23.55
C VAL A 820 -32.47 -12.10 24.03
N ALA A 821 -31.27 -11.58 24.26
CA ALA A 821 -30.14 -12.38 24.70
C ALA A 821 -30.27 -12.88 26.14
N LYS A 822 -30.84 -12.06 27.05
CA LYS A 822 -31.24 -12.52 28.39
C LYS A 822 -32.18 -13.72 28.32
N LYS A 823 -33.14 -13.71 27.39
CA LYS A 823 -34.06 -14.85 27.16
C LYS A 823 -33.38 -16.08 26.55
N ALA A 824 -32.24 -15.91 25.90
CA ALA A 824 -31.47 -16.98 25.27
C ALA A 824 -30.32 -17.50 26.16
N ASN A 825 -30.12 -16.93 27.35
CA ASN A 825 -29.10 -17.29 28.34
C ASN A 825 -27.67 -17.40 27.75
N ASN A 826 -27.25 -16.42 26.95
CA ASN A 826 -26.01 -16.51 26.17
C ASN A 826 -25.29 -15.16 25.96
N ASN A 827 -23.95 -15.18 25.97
CA ASN A 827 -23.04 -14.03 25.87
C ASN A 827 -22.59 -13.63 24.44
N VAL A 828 -23.00 -14.31 23.36
CA VAL A 828 -22.58 -13.98 21.95
C VAL A 828 -23.28 -12.72 21.37
N ILE A 829 -23.65 -11.78 22.24
CA ILE A 829 -24.40 -10.54 21.92
C ILE A 829 -23.58 -9.57 21.07
N GLU A 830 -22.27 -9.54 21.26
CA GLU A 830 -21.38 -8.57 20.60
C GLU A 830 -21.37 -8.73 19.07
N GLU A 831 -21.41 -9.97 18.57
CA GLU A 831 -21.43 -10.25 17.13
C GLU A 831 -22.75 -9.79 16.49
N VAL A 832 -23.87 -10.06 17.15
CA VAL A 832 -25.19 -9.62 16.67
C VAL A 832 -25.29 -8.10 16.71
N ASN A 833 -24.79 -7.46 17.77
CA ASN A 833 -24.71 -5.99 17.85
C ASN A 833 -23.86 -5.40 16.73
N ASN A 834 -22.76 -6.05 16.33
CA ASN A 834 -21.97 -5.62 15.19
C ASN A 834 -22.78 -5.62 13.88
N LEU A 835 -23.75 -6.52 13.69
CA LEU A 835 -24.64 -6.49 12.52
C LEU A 835 -25.58 -5.29 12.53
N TYR A 836 -26.17 -4.94 13.68
CA TYR A 836 -27.03 -3.77 13.80
C TYR A 836 -26.23 -2.47 13.67
N PHE A 837 -25.03 -2.41 14.24
CA PHE A 837 -24.08 -1.32 14.02
C PHE A 837 -23.81 -1.12 12.52
N ASN A 838 -23.50 -2.20 11.81
CA ASN A 838 -23.28 -2.17 10.37
C ASN A 838 -24.53 -1.79 9.57
N ALA A 839 -25.72 -2.12 10.07
CA ALA A 839 -26.98 -1.81 9.42
C ALA A 839 -27.29 -0.31 9.49
N VAL A 840 -27.14 0.30 10.67
CA VAL A 840 -27.36 1.73 10.90
C VAL A 840 -26.28 2.58 10.23
N ASN A 841 -25.03 2.11 10.20
CA ASN A 841 -23.91 2.78 9.53
C ASN A 841 -23.71 2.33 8.07
N SER A 842 -24.71 1.69 7.46
CA SER A 842 -24.59 1.11 6.10
C SER A 842 -24.21 2.13 5.02
N LEU A 843 -24.62 3.39 5.21
CA LEU A 843 -24.32 4.51 4.33
C LEU A 843 -22.83 4.88 4.38
N GLU A 844 -22.27 5.15 5.55
CA GLU A 844 -20.85 5.47 5.72
C GLU A 844 -19.94 4.30 5.33
N ILE A 845 -20.35 3.08 5.64
CA ILE A 845 -19.64 1.86 5.22
C ILE A 845 -19.65 1.72 3.70
N GLY A 846 -20.79 2.00 3.05
CA GLY A 846 -20.93 1.95 1.60
C GLY A 846 -20.00 2.93 0.87
N TYR A 847 -19.80 4.11 1.45
CA TYR A 847 -18.92 5.16 0.91
C TYR A 847 -17.49 5.13 1.51
N MET A 848 -17.11 4.07 2.22
CA MET A 848 -15.76 3.85 2.79
C MET A 848 -15.33 4.88 3.85
N MET A 849 -16.28 5.60 4.45
CA MET A 849 -16.04 6.54 5.55
C MET A 849 -15.88 5.82 6.89
N MET A 850 -16.45 4.62 7.01
CA MET A 850 -16.40 3.78 8.21
C MET A 850 -16.14 2.32 7.81
N ASP A 851 -15.37 1.59 8.63
CA ASP A 851 -15.19 0.16 8.44
C ASP A 851 -16.38 -0.65 8.95
N GLN A 852 -16.71 -1.70 8.20
CA GLN A 852 -17.67 -2.68 8.66
C GLN A 852 -17.09 -3.43 9.87
N LYS A 853 -17.82 -3.45 11.00
CA LYS A 853 -17.46 -4.27 12.16
C LYS A 853 -17.54 -5.75 11.79
N ASN A 854 -16.53 -6.51 12.23
CA ASN A 854 -16.43 -7.93 11.92
C ASN A 854 -17.62 -8.70 12.53
N PHE A 855 -18.17 -9.61 11.74
CA PHE A 855 -19.18 -10.56 12.17
C PHE A 855 -18.75 -11.96 11.72
N TYR A 856 -18.50 -12.85 12.68
CA TYR A 856 -18.17 -14.24 12.38
C TYR A 856 -18.74 -15.19 13.44
N ILE A 857 -19.97 -15.66 13.22
CA ILE A 857 -20.52 -16.72 14.07
C ILE A 857 -19.85 -18.05 13.69
N SER A 858 -18.90 -18.51 14.51
CA SER A 858 -18.27 -19.81 14.29
C SER A 858 -19.27 -20.95 14.52
N LYS A 859 -19.23 -22.00 13.68
CA LYS A 859 -20.01 -23.24 13.88
C LYS A 859 -19.77 -23.89 15.25
N LYS A 860 -18.61 -23.65 15.88
CA LYS A 860 -18.25 -24.18 17.21
C LYS A 860 -18.88 -23.40 18.38
N ALA A 861 -19.18 -22.11 18.19
CA ALA A 861 -19.94 -21.32 19.18
C ALA A 861 -21.37 -21.85 19.34
N PHE A 862 -21.96 -22.41 18.27
CA PHE A 862 -23.30 -23.00 18.30
C PHE A 862 -23.43 -24.28 19.13
N ILE A 863 -22.35 -25.01 19.36
CA ILE A 863 -22.41 -26.36 19.96
C ILE A 863 -22.02 -26.33 21.44
N LYS A 864 -21.20 -25.36 21.87
CA LYS A 864 -20.62 -25.37 23.22
C LYS A 864 -21.56 -24.93 24.34
N GLU A 865 -22.67 -24.27 24.02
CA GLU A 865 -23.62 -23.75 25.04
C GLU A 865 -25.02 -24.37 24.97
N GLY A 866 -25.30 -25.22 23.97
CA GLY A 866 -26.54 -26.04 23.94
C GLY A 866 -26.40 -27.38 24.66
N ALA A 867 -25.23 -27.65 25.26
CA ALA A 867 -24.90 -28.91 25.96
C ALA A 867 -24.53 -28.68 27.44
N LYS A 868 -25.04 -27.60 28.05
CA LYS A 868 -25.07 -27.41 29.50
C LYS A 868 -26.48 -27.13 29.96
#